data_AF-M7AVD5-F1
#
_entry.id   AF-M7AVD5-F1
#
_cell.length_a   1.000
_cell.length_b   1.000
_cell.length_c   1.000
_cell.angle_alpha   90.00
_cell.angle_beta   90.00
_cell.angle_gamma   90.00
#
_symmetry.space_group_name_H-M   'P 1'
#
loop_
_entity.id
_entity.type
_entity.pdbx_description
1 polymer ?
#
loop_
_entity_poly.entity_id
_entity_poly.type
_entity_poly.pdbx_seq_one_letter_code
_entity_poly.pdbx_strand_id
1 'polypeptide(L)'
;MELVGSTLTATYAHPRPTPTNFLPAISTMASSYKNRFPHYSLTHSLSLPWRPSTYYKVAAITPTLAPFSKSSQGLTQSKMLPFVSNRTALFTRYTPDDWYRSNLTNYKESETSRHSAERLRVDTSRMIQDKDQQTRKTQTDTTKNLGERVNDIAFWKSELNHEIDEMIGETNALTDMKKRLERALAETEGPLQVAQECLLHREKRMGIDLVHDDVEKQLLTEVDVIKSCQERMKRHLDKAIAQLASDRAAQHELEKDLSDKQTAHRIDDKCHHLRNTSDGISYYRGVERVDATISVPESWAKFTDDNILRSQSERAASSKLRDDIENLLVVTANEMWNQFNRGNVAFTNRISETADAKNKIQTHLAKTLQEIFQTEMTIAAIRKAIRDKGPPLKVAHTRLDERTRRPNVELCRDSPQLRLVNEVHEIDDTIQSLQQRLRDAEDTLQMLVHTKSNLEHDLAVKANSLFIDQEKCMGMHLSKTSAKMLLLLLGIIVLHVAVLVLLFVSTIVSQWLIVNGRTADLWQNCSTLGVQSSFQCVTSSTNEWLQSVQAMMILSIIFSVLSLFLFFCQLFTLTKGGRFYITGIFQILAGLCVMSGAAIFTVRHTDWQPDTSDTSFGFAYILAWVAFPLAVISGVIYVILRKRE
;
A
#
# COMPACT_ATOMS: atom_id res chain seq x y z
N MET A 1 -54.03 -42.92 -27.57
CA MET A 1 -54.36 -44.07 -26.70
C MET A 1 -54.30 -43.56 -25.27
N GLU A 2 -55.40 -43.77 -24.55
CA GLU A 2 -55.81 -43.34 -23.19
C GLU A 2 -54.73 -43.49 -22.09
N LEU A 3 -54.54 -42.47 -21.23
CA LEU A 3 -55.06 -42.30 -19.83
C LEU A 3 -54.52 -43.39 -18.84
N VAL A 4 -54.03 -43.13 -17.61
CA VAL A 4 -54.55 -42.36 -16.45
C VAL A 4 -53.40 -42.15 -15.43
N GLY A 5 -53.40 -41.07 -14.62
CA GLY A 5 -52.60 -41.03 -13.37
C GLY A 5 -52.46 -39.68 -12.64
N SER A 6 -53.58 -39.15 -12.13
CA SER A 6 -53.83 -38.25 -10.97
C SER A 6 -52.64 -37.90 -10.04
N THR A 7 -52.44 -36.71 -9.44
CA THR A 7 -53.37 -35.78 -8.75
C THR A 7 -52.75 -34.37 -8.56
N LEU A 8 -53.65 -33.38 -8.46
CA LEU A 8 -53.45 -31.94 -8.26
C LEU A 8 -52.95 -31.55 -6.86
N THR A 9 -52.24 -30.42 -6.74
CA THR A 9 -52.80 -29.22 -6.05
C THR A 9 -51.95 -27.98 -6.26
N ALA A 10 -52.61 -26.93 -6.76
CA ALA A 10 -52.16 -25.56 -6.79
C ALA A 10 -52.37 -24.90 -5.43
N THR A 11 -51.67 -23.80 -5.14
CA THR A 11 -52.02 -22.92 -4.01
C THR A 11 -51.77 -21.46 -4.37
N TYR A 12 -52.85 -20.70 -4.40
CA TYR A 12 -52.88 -19.23 -4.34
C TYR A 12 -53.73 -18.81 -3.13
N ALA A 13 -53.18 -17.86 -2.36
CA ALA A 13 -53.82 -16.82 -1.53
C ALA A 13 -54.76 -17.19 -0.36
N HIS A 14 -54.32 -16.95 0.90
CA HIS A 14 -54.68 -15.78 1.71
C HIS A 14 -53.89 -15.72 3.05
N PRO A 15 -53.65 -14.53 3.66
CA PRO A 15 -52.73 -14.35 4.79
C PRO A 15 -53.40 -14.00 6.14
N ARG A 16 -52.75 -14.37 7.27
CA ARG A 16 -52.78 -13.73 8.61
C ARG A 16 -51.84 -14.47 9.59
N PRO A 17 -51.35 -13.88 10.71
CA PRO A 17 -50.89 -12.51 11.01
C PRO A 17 -49.41 -12.43 11.50
N THR A 18 -48.90 -11.19 11.55
CA THR A 18 -47.71 -10.57 12.21
C THR A 18 -47.33 -11.07 13.63
N PRO A 19 -46.20 -10.65 14.29
CA PRO A 19 -45.31 -9.49 13.99
C PRO A 19 -43.77 -9.73 14.08
N THR A 20 -42.99 -9.14 13.16
CA THR A 20 -42.12 -7.94 13.25
C THR A 20 -40.69 -8.17 13.76
N ASN A 21 -39.70 -7.94 12.88
CA ASN A 21 -38.73 -6.83 13.00
C ASN A 21 -37.73 -6.91 11.83
N PHE A 22 -38.04 -6.21 10.75
CA PHE A 22 -37.09 -5.80 9.71
C PHE A 22 -36.89 -4.29 9.85
N LEU A 23 -35.64 -3.86 9.96
CA LEU A 23 -35.24 -2.46 9.78
C LEU A 23 -35.03 -2.20 8.28
N PRO A 24 -35.49 -1.05 7.77
CA PRO A 24 -34.67 -0.29 6.85
C PRO A 24 -34.59 1.20 7.20
N ALA A 25 -33.59 1.82 6.58
CA ALA A 25 -33.10 3.19 6.73
C ALA A 25 -34.14 4.29 6.55
N ILE A 26 -33.91 5.43 7.20
CA ILE A 26 -33.64 6.76 6.60
C ILE A 26 -33.43 7.77 7.74
N SER A 27 -32.54 8.71 7.45
CA SER A 27 -32.39 10.08 7.94
C SER A 27 -33.41 10.67 8.92
N THR A 28 -32.93 11.72 9.61
CA THR A 28 -33.68 12.74 10.35
C THR A 28 -34.20 12.34 11.73
N MET A 29 -33.42 12.59 12.77
CA MET A 29 -33.87 13.11 14.08
C MET A 29 -32.64 13.73 14.79
N ALA A 30 -32.26 14.95 14.43
CA ALA A 30 -32.62 16.13 15.22
C ALA A 30 -33.85 16.00 16.15
N SER A 31 -33.60 16.28 17.42
CA SER A 31 -34.53 16.62 18.52
C SER A 31 -35.26 15.49 19.26
N SER A 32 -34.94 15.34 20.55
CA SER A 32 -35.91 15.52 21.63
C SER A 32 -35.22 15.46 23.01
N TYR A 33 -34.66 16.59 23.45
CA TYR A 33 -34.78 16.96 24.86
C TYR A 33 -35.68 18.18 24.93
N LYS A 34 -36.89 17.95 25.45
CA LYS A 34 -37.89 18.99 25.71
C LYS A 34 -37.34 20.00 26.70
N ASN A 35 -37.07 21.19 26.19
CA ASN A 35 -37.10 22.42 26.97
C ASN A 35 -38.51 22.64 27.56
N ARG A 36 -38.57 22.95 28.86
CA ARG A 36 -39.57 23.87 29.42
C ARG A 36 -38.79 25.05 30.02
N PHE A 37 -38.55 26.08 29.23
CA PHE A 37 -38.44 27.45 29.73
C PHE A 37 -39.06 28.40 28.68
N PRO A 38 -39.82 29.43 29.12
CA PRO A 38 -40.57 30.28 28.21
C PRO A 38 -39.66 31.26 27.46
N HIS A 39 -39.94 31.39 26.17
CA HIS A 39 -39.42 32.40 25.26
C HIS A 39 -39.80 33.83 25.67
N TYR A 40 -38.89 34.78 25.43
CA TYR A 40 -39.15 35.88 24.49
C TYR A 40 -37.82 36.39 23.88
N SER A 41 -37.94 36.96 22.69
CA SER A 41 -36.95 37.00 21.61
C SER A 41 -36.61 38.42 21.14
N LEU A 42 -35.63 38.48 20.22
CA LEU A 42 -35.16 39.58 19.33
C LEU A 42 -34.07 40.53 19.89
N THR A 43 -32.99 40.91 19.16
CA THR A 43 -32.55 40.64 17.78
C THR A 43 -31.15 41.23 17.48
N HIS A 44 -30.33 40.51 16.70
CA HIS A 44 -29.16 40.87 15.84
C HIS A 44 -28.21 42.07 16.13
N SER A 45 -26.91 41.75 16.24
CA SER A 45 -25.81 42.05 15.27
C SER A 45 -24.51 42.64 15.85
N LEU A 46 -23.41 41.93 15.49
CA LEU A 46 -22.05 42.36 15.10
C LEU A 46 -21.17 43.27 15.99
N SER A 47 -19.91 42.85 16.05
CA SER A 47 -18.66 43.59 16.32
C SER A 47 -18.17 43.76 17.77
N LEU A 48 -16.94 43.26 17.99
CA LEU A 48 -15.98 43.54 19.09
C LEU A 48 -15.71 45.06 19.25
N PRO A 49 -14.92 45.59 20.23
CA PRO A 49 -14.46 45.10 21.54
C PRO A 49 -14.60 46.14 22.70
N TRP A 50 -14.36 45.70 23.94
CA TRP A 50 -13.78 46.46 25.07
C TRP A 50 -14.53 47.61 25.81
N ARG A 51 -14.59 47.40 27.14
CA ARG A 51 -14.45 48.31 28.31
C ARG A 51 -15.68 48.96 29.00
N PRO A 52 -15.56 49.19 30.34
CA PRO A 52 -16.68 49.25 31.27
C PRO A 52 -17.04 50.68 31.67
N SER A 53 -18.30 50.89 32.02
CA SER A 53 -18.74 52.04 32.83
C SER A 53 -19.78 51.54 33.83
N THR A 54 -19.38 51.35 35.08
CA THR A 54 -19.80 52.21 36.21
C THR A 54 -21.31 52.29 36.40
N TYR A 55 -21.82 51.52 37.37
CA TYR A 55 -22.86 52.03 38.25
C TYR A 55 -22.71 51.44 39.65
N TYR A 56 -22.56 52.34 40.61
CA TYR A 56 -22.69 52.13 42.04
C TYR A 56 -24.04 51.47 42.37
N LYS A 57 -24.03 50.43 43.20
CA LYS A 57 -24.75 50.47 44.47
C LYS A 57 -24.21 49.46 45.49
N VAL A 58 -23.99 50.03 46.66
CA VAL A 58 -23.44 49.48 47.90
C VAL A 58 -24.49 48.61 48.61
N ALA A 59 -24.06 47.45 49.10
CA ALA A 59 -24.51 46.87 50.37
C ALA A 59 -23.55 45.74 50.77
N ALA A 60 -22.41 46.11 51.35
CA ALA A 60 -21.56 45.16 52.07
C ALA A 60 -22.08 45.05 53.51
N ILE A 61 -22.66 43.91 53.88
CA ILE A 61 -22.88 43.57 55.28
C ILE A 61 -21.66 42.77 55.73
N THR A 62 -20.73 43.45 56.40
CA THR A 62 -19.67 42.81 57.19
C THR A 62 -20.16 42.69 58.65
N PRO A 63 -20.01 41.53 59.29
CA PRO A 63 -20.32 41.39 60.71
C PRO A 63 -19.21 42.07 61.52
N THR A 64 -19.58 43.09 62.29
CA THR A 64 -18.65 43.79 63.17
C THR A 64 -18.49 42.98 64.46
N LEU A 65 -17.35 42.30 64.62
CA LEU A 65 -16.84 41.89 65.91
C LEU A 65 -16.27 43.14 66.61
N ALA A 66 -17.01 43.70 67.55
CA ALA A 66 -16.52 44.76 68.42
C ALA A 66 -16.07 44.17 69.78
N PRO A 67 -14.82 44.39 70.21
CA PRO A 67 -14.36 44.10 71.56
C PRO A 67 -14.72 45.28 72.48
N PHE A 68 -15.58 45.05 73.49
CA PHE A 68 -15.83 46.07 74.51
C PHE A 68 -14.72 46.06 75.57
N SER A 69 -13.69 46.87 75.33
CA SER A 69 -12.82 47.41 76.38
C SER A 69 -12.37 48.82 76.00
N LYS A 70 -12.84 49.83 76.74
CA LYS A 70 -12.05 50.91 77.36
C LYS A 70 -12.95 52.02 77.93
N SER A 71 -12.73 52.26 79.22
CA SER A 71 -12.75 53.55 79.93
C SER A 71 -12.74 54.82 79.05
N SER A 72 -13.61 55.79 79.30
CA SER A 72 -13.36 56.90 80.25
C SER A 72 -14.38 58.05 80.11
N GLN A 73 -14.87 58.47 81.29
CA GLN A 73 -15.13 59.84 81.76
C GLN A 73 -16.03 60.81 80.97
N GLY A 74 -17.03 61.32 81.71
CA GLY A 74 -17.92 62.44 81.39
C GLY A 74 -19.08 62.48 82.39
N LEU A 75 -18.82 62.58 83.70
CA LEU A 75 -19.00 63.83 84.49
C LEU A 75 -20.42 64.40 84.43
N THR A 76 -21.29 63.95 85.34
CA THR A 76 -22.35 64.78 85.95
C THR A 76 -22.49 64.52 87.45
N GLN A 77 -21.97 65.49 88.19
CA GLN A 77 -22.44 66.07 89.45
C GLN A 77 -22.70 65.17 90.68
N SER A 78 -21.60 64.93 91.39
CA SER A 78 -21.55 64.77 92.86
C SER A 78 -22.18 66.00 93.55
N LYS A 79 -23.25 65.78 94.32
CA LYS A 79 -23.66 66.71 95.38
C LYS A 79 -22.98 66.28 96.67
N MET A 80 -22.14 67.17 97.21
CA MET A 80 -21.52 67.04 98.52
C MET A 80 -22.58 66.83 99.63
N LEU A 81 -22.22 65.97 100.58
CA LEU A 81 -22.78 65.89 101.93
C LEU A 81 -22.54 67.22 102.68
N PRO A 82 -23.50 67.71 103.48
CA PRO A 82 -23.19 68.58 104.60
C PRO A 82 -22.80 67.73 105.81
N PHE A 83 -21.61 67.96 106.34
CA PHE A 83 -21.25 67.59 107.71
C PHE A 83 -21.75 68.67 108.65
N VAL A 84 -22.79 68.40 109.47
CA VAL A 84 -22.85 68.83 110.89
C VAL A 84 -23.79 67.91 111.68
N SER A 85 -23.29 67.48 112.85
CA SER A 85 -23.98 67.16 114.10
C SER A 85 -24.42 65.72 114.41
N ASN A 86 -23.63 65.11 115.31
CA ASN A 86 -24.01 64.01 116.19
C ASN A 86 -25.32 64.31 116.94
N ARG A 87 -26.40 63.62 116.57
CA ARG A 87 -27.45 63.08 117.48
C ARG A 87 -28.66 62.63 116.68
N THR A 88 -28.65 61.38 116.21
CA THR A 88 -29.82 60.45 116.18
C THR A 88 -29.41 59.14 115.50
N ALA A 89 -28.59 58.34 116.20
CA ALA A 89 -28.76 56.90 116.08
C ALA A 89 -30.19 56.57 116.54
N LEU A 90 -30.86 55.63 115.85
CA LEU A 90 -32.12 54.95 116.19
C LEU A 90 -33.35 55.15 115.25
N PHE A 91 -33.21 55.60 114.00
CA PHE A 91 -34.32 55.48 113.02
C PHE A 91 -33.92 55.04 111.60
N THR A 92 -32.77 54.38 111.44
CA THR A 92 -32.50 53.53 110.27
C THR A 92 -32.63 52.07 110.68
N ARG A 93 -33.85 51.59 110.84
CA ARG A 93 -34.10 50.16 110.91
C ARG A 93 -35.21 49.84 109.93
N TYR A 94 -34.80 49.16 108.86
CA TYR A 94 -35.69 48.36 108.03
C TYR A 94 -36.64 47.62 108.99
N THR A 95 -37.94 47.80 108.78
CA THR A 95 -38.94 47.01 109.51
C THR A 95 -38.80 45.54 109.13
N PRO A 96 -39.29 44.58 109.92
CA PRO A 96 -39.38 43.20 109.48
C PRO A 96 -40.05 43.08 108.10
N ASP A 97 -41.05 43.92 107.81
CA ASP A 97 -41.69 44.01 106.49
C ASP A 97 -40.73 44.48 105.40
N ASP A 98 -39.86 45.47 105.66
CA ASP A 98 -38.82 45.91 104.72
C ASP A 98 -37.74 44.84 104.47
N TRP A 99 -37.37 44.07 105.51
CA TRP A 99 -36.47 42.92 105.38
C TRP A 99 -37.13 41.78 104.60
N TYR A 100 -38.40 41.48 104.87
CA TYR A 100 -39.19 40.50 104.10
C TYR A 100 -39.36 40.94 102.65
N ARG A 101 -39.63 42.23 102.37
CA ARG A 101 -39.74 42.79 101.02
C ARG A 101 -38.41 42.78 100.26
N SER A 102 -37.30 43.13 100.91
CA SER A 102 -35.97 43.08 100.30
C SER A 102 -35.54 41.65 99.98
N ASN A 103 -35.70 40.71 100.90
CA ASN A 103 -35.41 39.29 100.63
C ASN A 103 -36.35 38.70 99.57
N LEU A 104 -37.64 39.04 99.60
CA LEU A 104 -38.58 38.63 98.56
C LEU A 104 -38.20 39.20 97.19
N THR A 105 -37.69 40.43 97.14
CA THR A 105 -37.18 41.06 95.91
C THR A 105 -35.91 40.37 95.43
N ASN A 106 -34.94 40.13 96.31
CA ASN A 106 -33.70 39.40 96.00
C ASN A 106 -33.99 37.95 95.55
N TYR A 107 -34.96 37.27 96.15
CA TYR A 107 -35.39 35.93 95.71
C TYR A 107 -36.04 35.99 94.33
N LYS A 108 -36.90 36.98 94.05
CA LYS A 108 -37.50 37.18 92.73
C LYS A 108 -36.46 37.54 91.66
N GLU A 109 -35.50 38.41 91.96
CA GLU A 109 -34.41 38.79 91.07
C GLU A 109 -33.46 37.61 90.81
N SER A 110 -33.10 36.86 91.86
CA SER A 110 -32.29 35.65 91.75
C SER A 110 -32.99 34.57 90.93
N GLU A 111 -34.29 34.32 91.15
CA GLU A 111 -35.07 33.37 90.36
C GLU A 111 -35.20 33.81 88.89
N THR A 112 -35.38 35.11 88.64
CA THR A 112 -35.40 35.66 87.28
C THR A 112 -34.05 35.46 86.60
N SER A 113 -32.94 35.77 87.28
CA SER A 113 -31.57 35.57 86.78
C SER A 113 -31.24 34.09 86.55
N ARG A 114 -31.61 33.19 87.46
CA ARG A 114 -31.48 31.73 87.30
C ARG A 114 -32.27 31.23 86.10
N HIS A 115 -33.52 31.68 85.94
CA HIS A 115 -34.37 31.28 84.82
C HIS A 115 -33.82 31.78 83.48
N SER A 116 -33.30 33.02 83.43
CA SER A 116 -32.63 33.56 82.24
C SER A 116 -31.34 32.82 81.88
N ALA A 117 -30.50 32.48 82.87
CA ALA A 117 -29.28 31.71 82.66
C ALA A 117 -29.58 30.27 82.23
N GLU A 118 -30.60 29.63 82.82
CA GLU A 118 -31.07 28.29 82.43
C GLU A 118 -31.56 28.29 80.98
N ARG A 119 -32.41 29.26 80.61
CA ARG A 119 -32.89 29.43 79.24
C ARG A 119 -31.75 29.64 78.26
N LEU A 120 -30.80 30.55 78.57
CA LEU A 120 -29.62 30.77 77.75
C LEU A 120 -28.79 29.50 77.57
N ARG A 121 -28.62 28.69 78.62
CA ARG A 121 -27.89 27.42 78.55
C ARG A 121 -28.61 26.41 77.64
N VAL A 122 -29.92 26.25 77.79
CA VAL A 122 -30.73 25.37 76.95
C VAL A 122 -30.71 25.84 75.49
N ASP A 123 -30.92 27.12 75.24
CA ASP A 123 -30.90 27.73 73.90
C ASP A 123 -29.51 27.61 73.25
N THR A 124 -28.44 27.84 74.01
CA THR A 124 -27.06 27.68 73.53
C THR A 124 -26.73 26.23 73.21
N SER A 125 -27.12 25.29 74.08
CA SER A 125 -26.93 23.85 73.86
C SER A 125 -27.66 23.38 72.60
N ARG A 126 -28.92 23.81 72.42
CA ARG A 126 -29.70 23.56 71.20
C ARG A 126 -29.03 24.18 69.97
N MET A 127 -28.58 25.43 70.07
CA MET A 127 -27.89 26.10 68.97
C MET A 127 -26.62 25.36 68.55
N ILE A 128 -25.81 24.88 69.50
CA ILE A 128 -24.62 24.08 69.22
C ILE A 128 -25.01 22.81 68.45
N GLN A 129 -26.03 22.08 68.92
CA GLN A 129 -26.50 20.86 68.24
C GLN A 129 -27.02 21.15 66.83
N ASP A 130 -27.84 22.18 66.66
CA ASP A 130 -28.39 22.59 65.35
C ASP A 130 -27.26 22.98 64.39
N LYS A 131 -26.24 23.69 64.88
CA LYS A 131 -25.08 24.12 64.08
C LYS A 131 -24.11 22.97 63.77
N ASP A 132 -23.92 22.03 64.69
CA ASP A 132 -23.14 20.81 64.45
C ASP A 132 -23.82 19.94 63.39
N GLN A 133 -25.14 19.77 63.48
CA GLN A 133 -25.91 19.03 62.48
C GLN A 133 -25.83 19.73 61.11
N GLN A 134 -26.00 21.05 61.07
CA GLN A 134 -25.87 21.82 59.82
C GLN A 134 -24.47 21.66 59.22
N THR A 135 -23.41 21.73 60.04
CA THR A 135 -22.02 21.59 59.58
C THR A 135 -21.76 20.21 58.99
N ARG A 136 -22.21 19.14 59.67
CA ARG A 136 -22.10 17.76 59.17
C ARG A 136 -22.85 17.59 57.86
N LYS A 137 -24.07 18.10 57.77
CA LYS A 137 -24.87 18.05 56.55
C LYS A 137 -24.16 18.76 55.39
N THR A 138 -23.70 20.00 55.59
CA THR A 138 -22.98 20.76 54.57
C THR A 138 -21.69 20.07 54.14
N GLN A 139 -20.93 19.46 55.06
CA GLN A 139 -19.75 18.67 54.71
C GLN A 139 -20.13 17.45 53.84
N THR A 140 -21.13 16.66 54.25
CA THR A 140 -21.59 15.50 53.48
C THR A 140 -22.06 15.90 52.08
N ASP A 141 -22.86 16.97 51.96
CA ASP A 141 -23.35 17.46 50.68
C ASP A 141 -22.19 17.92 49.77
N THR A 142 -21.19 18.61 50.34
CA THR A 142 -20.00 19.06 49.60
C THR A 142 -19.12 17.88 49.16
N THR A 143 -18.88 16.90 50.03
CA THR A 143 -18.13 15.67 49.69
C THR A 143 -18.83 14.90 48.57
N LYS A 144 -20.17 14.84 48.58
CA LYS A 144 -20.95 14.24 47.51
C LYS A 144 -20.74 14.98 46.18
N ASN A 145 -20.86 16.31 46.17
CA ASN A 145 -20.66 17.12 44.96
C ASN A 145 -19.23 17.00 44.41
N LEU A 146 -18.20 16.90 45.28
CA LEU A 146 -16.83 16.62 44.87
C LEU A 146 -16.70 15.23 44.22
N GLY A 147 -17.41 14.22 44.75
CA GLY A 147 -17.45 12.89 44.14
C GLY A 147 -18.12 12.89 42.75
N GLU A 148 -19.22 13.62 42.58
CA GLU A 148 -19.87 13.82 41.27
C GLU A 148 -18.89 14.49 40.29
N ARG A 149 -18.18 15.53 40.73
CA ARG A 149 -17.16 16.22 39.92
C ARG A 149 -16.02 15.30 39.48
N VAL A 150 -15.52 14.44 40.36
CA VAL A 150 -14.47 13.45 40.04
C VAL A 150 -14.95 12.51 38.94
N ASN A 151 -16.19 12.02 39.03
CA ASN A 151 -16.78 11.16 38.01
C ASN A 151 -16.93 11.87 36.65
N ASP A 152 -17.36 13.14 36.65
CA ASP A 152 -17.45 13.93 35.41
C ASP A 152 -16.08 14.08 34.74
N ILE A 153 -15.04 14.42 35.51
CA ILE A 153 -13.68 14.54 34.97
C ILE A 153 -13.19 13.18 34.46
N ALA A 154 -13.49 12.09 35.17
CA ALA A 154 -13.12 10.75 34.74
C ALA A 154 -13.77 10.38 33.39
N PHE A 155 -15.05 10.73 33.20
CA PHE A 155 -15.74 10.57 31.92
C PHE A 155 -15.05 11.34 30.78
N TRP A 156 -14.80 12.63 30.94
CA TRP A 156 -14.14 13.40 29.88
C TRP A 156 -12.71 12.94 29.61
N LYS A 157 -12.00 12.44 30.61
CA LYS A 157 -10.70 11.78 30.40
C LYS A 157 -10.84 10.52 29.55
N SER A 158 -11.86 9.68 29.76
CA SER A 158 -12.04 8.49 28.92
C SER A 158 -12.37 8.87 27.48
N GLU A 159 -13.23 9.87 27.26
CA GLU A 159 -13.55 10.36 25.91
C GLU A 159 -12.32 10.96 25.21
N LEU A 160 -11.51 11.76 25.91
CA LEU A 160 -10.27 12.32 25.37
C LEU A 160 -9.25 11.23 25.02
N ASN A 161 -9.05 10.23 25.88
CA ASN A 161 -8.16 9.11 25.57
C ASN A 161 -8.64 8.35 24.33
N HIS A 162 -9.95 8.05 24.26
CA HIS A 162 -10.52 7.35 23.12
C HIS A 162 -10.32 8.14 21.81
N GLU A 163 -10.60 9.44 21.80
CA GLU A 163 -10.43 10.27 20.61
C GLU A 163 -8.94 10.43 20.21
N ILE A 164 -8.02 10.48 21.18
CA ILE A 164 -6.57 10.48 20.91
C ILE A 164 -6.15 9.17 20.23
N ASP A 165 -6.58 8.01 20.74
CA ASP A 165 -6.27 6.71 20.16
C ASP A 165 -6.78 6.61 18.71
N GLU A 166 -8.00 7.08 18.47
CA GLU A 166 -8.60 7.14 17.14
C GLU A 166 -7.83 8.09 16.18
N MET A 167 -7.39 9.25 16.67
CA MET A 167 -6.57 10.21 15.91
C MET A 167 -5.20 9.62 15.56
N ILE A 168 -4.56 8.92 16.50
CA ILE A 168 -3.30 8.21 16.26
C ILE A 168 -3.50 7.12 15.18
N GLY A 169 -4.59 6.36 15.27
CA GLY A 169 -4.93 5.34 14.28
C GLY A 169 -5.06 5.91 12.87
N GLU A 170 -5.82 7.00 12.72
CA GLU A 170 -6.00 7.66 11.42
C GLU A 170 -4.70 8.31 10.91
N THR A 171 -3.92 8.96 11.77
CA THR A 171 -2.62 9.55 11.42
C THR A 171 -1.65 8.49 10.88
N ASN A 172 -1.62 7.30 11.50
CA ASN A 172 -0.82 6.17 11.03
C ASN A 172 -1.32 5.66 9.67
N ALA A 173 -2.64 5.53 9.49
CA ALA A 173 -3.24 5.11 8.22
C ALA A 173 -2.91 6.08 7.07
N LEU A 174 -2.97 7.40 7.32
CA LEU A 174 -2.61 8.41 6.33
C LEU A 174 -1.11 8.40 6.04
N THR A 175 -0.28 8.20 7.06
CA THR A 175 1.18 8.05 6.92
C THR A 175 1.55 6.88 6.01
N ASP A 176 0.87 5.73 6.16
CA ASP A 176 1.12 4.57 5.31
C ASP A 176 0.59 4.75 3.88
N MET A 177 -0.55 5.42 3.72
CA MET A 177 -1.05 5.81 2.39
C MET A 177 -0.08 6.77 1.69
N LYS A 178 0.46 7.76 2.42
CA LYS A 178 1.51 8.67 1.93
C LYS A 178 2.74 7.90 1.43
N LYS A 179 3.28 6.97 2.22
CA LYS A 179 4.43 6.14 1.81
C LYS A 179 4.12 5.31 0.56
N ARG A 180 2.90 4.77 0.45
CA ARG A 180 2.47 4.03 -0.74
C ARG A 180 2.42 4.93 -1.98
N LEU A 181 1.93 6.16 -1.85
CA LEU A 181 1.92 7.15 -2.91
C LEU A 181 3.33 7.57 -3.34
N GLU A 182 4.25 7.78 -2.39
CA GLU A 182 5.66 8.10 -2.67
C GLU A 182 6.35 6.99 -3.46
N ARG A 183 6.15 5.73 -3.05
CA ARG A 183 6.69 4.57 -3.77
C ARG A 183 6.11 4.47 -5.17
N ALA A 184 4.79 4.63 -5.33
CA ALA A 184 4.14 4.59 -6.63
C ALA A 184 4.68 5.70 -7.56
N LEU A 185 4.88 6.91 -7.04
CA LEU A 185 5.50 8.01 -7.77
C LEU A 185 6.93 7.65 -8.22
N ALA A 186 7.76 7.11 -7.34
CA ALA A 186 9.12 6.71 -7.68
C ALA A 186 9.15 5.60 -8.75
N GLU A 187 8.21 4.66 -8.72
CA GLU A 187 8.09 3.59 -9.71
C GLU A 187 7.75 4.10 -11.13
N THR A 188 7.16 5.28 -11.26
CA THR A 188 6.85 5.89 -12.58
C THR A 188 8.07 6.44 -13.33
N GLU A 189 9.19 6.66 -12.63
CA GLU A 189 10.41 7.21 -13.25
C GLU A 189 11.02 6.20 -14.25
N GLY A 190 10.92 4.91 -13.94
CA GLY A 190 11.42 3.85 -14.81
C GLY A 190 10.77 3.83 -16.20
N PRO A 191 9.44 3.82 -16.31
CA PRO A 191 8.72 3.97 -17.59
C PRO A 191 9.01 5.29 -18.31
N LEU A 192 9.08 6.42 -17.57
CA LEU A 192 9.37 7.73 -18.17
C LEU A 192 10.73 7.74 -18.89
N GLN A 193 11.77 7.25 -18.21
CA GLN A 193 13.11 7.15 -18.77
C GLN A 193 13.12 6.26 -20.03
N VAL A 194 12.42 5.13 -20.00
CA VAL A 194 12.36 4.22 -21.16
C VAL A 194 11.70 4.90 -22.36
N ALA A 195 10.57 5.58 -22.17
CA ALA A 195 9.89 6.29 -23.26
C ALA A 195 10.79 7.39 -23.87
N GLN A 196 11.53 8.12 -23.04
CA GLN A 196 12.50 9.14 -23.48
C GLN A 196 13.71 8.53 -24.21
N GLU A 197 14.28 7.43 -23.70
CA GLU A 197 15.38 6.72 -24.35
C GLU A 197 14.95 6.14 -25.70
N CYS A 198 13.72 5.62 -25.82
CA CYS A 198 13.14 5.19 -27.09
C CYS A 198 13.10 6.33 -28.11
N LEU A 199 12.66 7.54 -27.71
CA LEU A 199 12.67 8.71 -28.59
C LEU A 199 14.10 9.06 -29.05
N LEU A 200 15.06 9.12 -28.12
CA LEU A 200 16.47 9.40 -28.42
C LEU A 200 17.11 8.35 -29.34
N HIS A 201 16.71 7.09 -29.21
CA HIS A 201 17.18 6.03 -30.10
C HIS A 201 16.61 6.18 -31.51
N ARG A 202 15.35 6.61 -31.63
CA ARG A 202 14.68 6.80 -32.93
C ARG A 202 15.17 8.01 -33.71
N GLU A 203 15.70 9.03 -33.03
CA GLU A 203 16.45 10.12 -33.67
C GLU A 203 17.67 9.63 -34.45
N LYS A 204 18.16 8.41 -34.18
CA LYS A 204 19.31 7.79 -34.88
C LYS A 204 18.93 7.05 -36.16
N ARG A 205 17.65 7.04 -36.55
CA ARG A 205 17.23 6.55 -37.87
C ARG A 205 17.79 7.44 -38.97
N MET A 206 17.91 6.89 -40.17
CA MET A 206 18.62 7.54 -41.27
C MET A 206 17.69 7.85 -42.44
N GLY A 207 17.97 8.98 -43.11
CA GLY A 207 17.30 9.36 -44.36
C GLY A 207 15.79 9.47 -44.22
N ILE A 208 15.05 8.88 -45.17
CA ILE A 208 13.58 8.94 -45.24
C ILE A 208 12.88 8.19 -44.10
N ASP A 209 13.59 7.38 -43.30
CA ASP A 209 12.99 6.66 -42.17
C ASP A 209 12.97 7.48 -40.86
N LEU A 210 13.66 8.63 -40.85
CA LEU A 210 13.53 9.62 -39.77
C LEU A 210 12.25 10.44 -39.99
N VAL A 211 11.11 9.81 -39.73
CA VAL A 211 9.77 10.38 -39.93
C VAL A 211 8.96 10.37 -38.66
N HIS A 212 8.12 11.40 -38.50
CA HIS A 212 7.09 11.46 -37.46
C HIS A 212 5.97 10.46 -37.76
N ASP A 213 6.18 9.23 -37.31
CA ASP A 213 5.22 8.15 -37.42
C ASP A 213 4.33 8.03 -36.18
N ASP A 214 3.38 7.09 -36.22
CA ASP A 214 2.47 6.86 -35.09
C ASP A 214 3.20 6.43 -33.81
N VAL A 215 4.34 5.75 -33.91
CA VAL A 215 5.10 5.32 -32.73
C VAL A 215 5.71 6.51 -32.01
N GLU A 216 6.31 7.44 -32.74
CA GLU A 216 6.84 8.68 -32.14
C GLU A 216 5.71 9.47 -31.46
N LYS A 217 4.55 9.56 -32.10
CA LYS A 217 3.35 10.18 -31.50
C LYS A 217 2.90 9.47 -30.22
N GLN A 218 2.85 8.14 -30.20
CA GLN A 218 2.46 7.38 -29.01
C GLN A 218 3.50 7.53 -27.89
N LEU A 219 4.79 7.55 -28.18
CA LEU A 219 5.86 7.76 -27.20
C LEU A 219 5.83 9.16 -26.59
N LEU A 220 5.63 10.20 -27.39
CA LEU A 220 5.45 11.57 -26.87
C LEU A 220 4.24 11.65 -25.95
N THR A 221 3.12 11.05 -26.38
CA THR A 221 1.91 10.97 -25.56
C THR A 221 2.15 10.17 -24.27
N GLU A 222 2.97 9.12 -24.31
CA GLU A 222 3.36 8.33 -23.13
C GLU A 222 4.15 9.18 -22.12
N VAL A 223 5.13 9.95 -22.58
CA VAL A 223 5.87 10.91 -21.74
C VAL A 223 4.92 11.92 -21.08
N ASP A 224 3.98 12.48 -21.84
CA ASP A 224 3.03 13.48 -21.33
C ASP A 224 2.06 12.88 -20.30
N VAL A 225 1.54 11.67 -20.57
CA VAL A 225 0.66 10.96 -19.63
C VAL A 225 1.40 10.64 -18.34
N ILE A 226 2.62 10.12 -18.41
CA ILE A 226 3.41 9.79 -17.21
C ILE A 226 3.70 11.06 -16.40
N LYS A 227 4.13 12.15 -17.03
CA LYS A 227 4.35 13.44 -16.34
C LYS A 227 3.08 13.98 -15.68
N SER A 228 1.93 13.88 -16.36
CA SER A 228 0.64 14.27 -15.81
C SER A 228 0.25 13.42 -14.60
N CYS A 229 0.49 12.10 -14.64
CA CYS A 229 0.34 11.21 -13.49
C CYS A 229 1.24 11.63 -12.32
N GLN A 230 2.53 11.82 -12.58
CA GLN A 230 3.51 12.25 -11.57
C GLN A 230 3.09 13.55 -10.88
N GLU A 231 2.64 14.54 -11.66
CA GLU A 231 2.21 15.83 -11.13
C GLU A 231 0.95 15.72 -10.27
N ARG A 232 -0.03 14.88 -10.66
CA ARG A 232 -1.20 14.62 -9.82
C ARG A 232 -0.83 13.90 -8.53
N MET A 233 0.10 12.94 -8.58
CA MET A 233 0.60 12.23 -7.39
C MET A 233 1.33 13.19 -6.44
N LYS A 234 2.21 14.07 -6.94
CA LYS A 234 2.90 15.09 -6.14
C LYS A 234 1.91 16.03 -5.43
N ARG A 235 0.90 16.53 -6.14
CA ARG A 235 -0.14 17.38 -5.55
C ARG A 235 -0.91 16.70 -4.42
N HIS A 236 -1.18 15.39 -4.52
CA HIS A 236 -1.84 14.66 -3.43
C HIS A 236 -0.88 14.34 -2.28
N LEU A 237 0.41 14.18 -2.57
CA LEU A 237 1.44 14.04 -1.56
C LEU A 237 1.55 15.29 -0.68
N ASP A 238 1.54 16.47 -1.30
CA ASP A 238 1.56 17.76 -0.57
C ASP A 238 0.31 17.92 0.31
N LYS A 239 -0.87 17.53 -0.21
CA LYS A 239 -2.10 17.51 0.59
C LYS A 239 -2.01 16.54 1.77
N ALA A 240 -1.43 15.36 1.58
CA ALA A 240 -1.26 14.38 2.67
C ALA A 240 -0.29 14.89 3.74
N ILE A 241 0.79 15.56 3.34
CA ILE A 241 1.74 16.19 4.28
C ILE A 241 1.04 17.30 5.09
N ALA A 242 0.26 18.16 4.42
CA ALA A 242 -0.49 19.21 5.09
C ALA A 242 -1.54 18.65 6.07
N GLN A 243 -2.28 17.61 5.66
CA GLN A 243 -3.29 16.98 6.52
C GLN A 243 -2.64 16.31 7.74
N LEU A 244 -1.52 15.61 7.58
CA LEU A 244 -0.77 15.04 8.72
C LEU A 244 -0.33 16.10 9.73
N ALA A 245 0.01 17.31 9.27
CA ALA A 245 0.33 18.42 10.15
C ALA A 245 -0.91 18.94 10.92
N SER A 246 -2.07 19.01 10.26
CA SER A 246 -3.35 19.34 10.90
C SER A 246 -3.77 18.30 11.93
N ASP A 247 -3.66 17.00 11.59
CA ASP A 247 -3.96 15.87 12.49
C ASP A 247 -3.07 15.94 13.73
N ARG A 248 -1.76 16.17 13.54
CA ARG A 248 -0.82 16.31 14.67
C ARG A 248 -1.12 17.52 15.56
N ALA A 249 -1.57 18.62 14.98
CA ALA A 249 -1.98 19.80 15.74
C ALA A 249 -3.25 19.54 16.56
N ALA A 250 -4.25 18.86 15.99
CA ALA A 250 -5.46 18.46 16.71
C ALA A 250 -5.15 17.47 17.85
N GLN A 251 -4.29 16.47 17.57
CA GLN A 251 -3.81 15.53 18.58
C GLN A 251 -3.13 16.26 19.76
N HIS A 252 -2.28 17.25 19.48
CA HIS A 252 -1.58 18.00 20.54
C HIS A 252 -2.55 18.75 21.46
N GLU A 253 -3.60 19.37 20.91
CA GLU A 253 -4.61 20.07 21.72
C GLU A 253 -5.40 19.09 22.60
N LEU A 254 -5.71 17.89 22.11
CA LEU A 254 -6.35 16.84 22.91
C LEU A 254 -5.43 16.34 24.04
N GLU A 255 -4.15 16.08 23.76
CA GLU A 255 -3.16 15.65 24.75
C GLU A 255 -2.99 16.68 25.87
N LYS A 256 -3.03 17.97 25.51
CA LYS A 256 -2.97 19.08 26.47
C LYS A 256 -4.22 19.12 27.34
N ASP A 257 -5.41 19.07 26.75
CA ASP A 257 -6.67 19.04 27.51
C ASP A 257 -6.71 17.83 28.45
N LEU A 258 -6.27 16.67 27.98
CA LEU A 258 -6.17 15.46 28.80
C LEU A 258 -5.24 15.66 30.00
N SER A 259 -4.09 16.32 29.82
CA SER A 259 -3.16 16.63 30.92
C SER A 259 -3.78 17.55 31.97
N ASP A 260 -4.50 18.58 31.52
CA ASP A 260 -5.24 19.49 32.41
C ASP A 260 -6.32 18.73 33.20
N LYS A 261 -7.08 17.84 32.54
CA LYS A 261 -8.08 16.98 33.18
C LYS A 261 -7.45 15.99 34.17
N GLN A 262 -6.29 15.41 33.86
CA GLN A 262 -5.57 14.53 34.79
C GLN A 262 -5.18 15.27 36.08
N THR A 263 -4.70 16.51 35.94
CA THR A 263 -4.33 17.35 37.09
C THR A 263 -5.56 17.72 37.92
N ALA A 264 -6.64 18.16 37.26
CA ALA A 264 -7.90 18.48 37.93
C ALA A 264 -8.49 17.27 38.68
N HIS A 265 -8.51 16.10 38.03
CA HIS A 265 -8.95 14.85 38.66
C HIS A 265 -8.15 14.54 39.92
N ARG A 266 -6.82 14.67 39.90
CA ARG A 266 -5.97 14.39 41.06
C ARG A 266 -6.27 15.33 42.23
N ILE A 267 -6.54 16.60 41.94
CA ILE A 267 -6.88 17.60 42.96
C ILE A 267 -8.25 17.28 43.57
N ASP A 268 -9.26 17.07 42.72
CA ASP A 268 -10.64 16.84 43.17
C ASP A 268 -10.77 15.49 43.89
N ASP A 269 -10.07 14.46 43.43
CA ASP A 269 -10.00 13.14 44.09
C ASP A 269 -9.36 13.26 45.48
N LYS A 270 -8.25 14.01 45.59
CA LYS A 270 -7.65 14.30 46.90
C LYS A 270 -8.65 15.02 47.81
N CYS A 271 -9.33 16.04 47.30
CA CYS A 271 -10.31 16.81 48.06
C CYS A 271 -11.50 15.96 48.52
N HIS A 272 -12.00 15.07 47.67
CA HIS A 272 -13.09 14.13 47.98
C HIS A 272 -12.72 13.20 49.16
N HIS A 273 -11.45 12.79 49.26
CA HIS A 273 -10.96 11.89 50.30
C HIS A 273 -10.53 12.58 51.61
N LEU A 274 -10.52 13.92 51.67
CA LEU A 274 -10.18 14.64 52.91
C LEU A 274 -11.22 14.40 54.00
N ARG A 275 -10.73 14.17 55.22
CA ARG A 275 -11.51 14.01 56.45
C ARG A 275 -11.09 15.08 57.46
N ASN A 276 -11.92 15.33 58.47
CA ASN A 276 -11.61 16.30 59.54
C ASN A 276 -10.34 15.95 60.33
N THR A 277 -9.87 14.70 60.25
CA THR A 277 -8.64 14.21 60.89
C THR A 277 -7.50 13.99 59.88
N SER A 278 -7.62 14.46 58.64
CA SER A 278 -6.57 14.31 57.63
C SER A 278 -5.38 15.23 57.91
N ASP A 279 -4.18 14.72 57.72
CA ASP A 279 -2.95 15.52 57.82
C ASP A 279 -2.91 16.60 56.71
N GLY A 280 -2.35 17.78 57.03
CA GLY A 280 -2.17 18.88 56.07
C GLY A 280 -3.39 19.78 55.84
N ILE A 281 -4.47 19.62 56.62
CA ILE A 281 -5.57 20.60 56.68
C ILE A 281 -5.13 21.86 57.45
N SER A 282 -5.48 23.05 56.97
CA SER A 282 -5.10 24.33 57.56
C SER A 282 -6.02 25.47 57.10
N TYR A 283 -5.95 26.62 57.77
CA TYR A 283 -6.67 27.82 57.37
C TYR A 283 -5.90 28.58 56.29
N TYR A 284 -6.54 28.83 55.15
CA TYR A 284 -6.00 29.62 54.05
C TYR A 284 -6.82 30.91 53.91
N ARG A 285 -6.16 32.08 53.82
CA ARG A 285 -6.84 33.39 53.75
C ARG A 285 -7.20 33.75 52.31
N GLY A 286 -8.42 34.23 52.07
CA GLY A 286 -8.83 34.82 50.80
C GLY A 286 -9.32 33.82 49.74
N VAL A 287 -9.31 32.52 50.05
CA VAL A 287 -9.78 31.44 49.15
C VAL A 287 -11.30 31.40 49.03
N GLU A 288 -12.00 32.00 49.98
CA GLU A 288 -13.46 32.17 50.00
C GLU A 288 -13.99 33.19 48.98
N ARG A 289 -13.09 33.94 48.33
CA ARG A 289 -13.45 34.94 47.32
C ARG A 289 -13.52 34.28 45.95
N VAL A 290 -14.71 34.25 45.37
CA VAL A 290 -14.92 33.77 43.99
C VAL A 290 -14.50 34.86 43.02
N ASP A 291 -13.55 34.56 42.14
CA ASP A 291 -13.21 35.41 41.00
C ASP A 291 -14.19 35.13 39.84
N ALA A 292 -14.94 36.16 39.45
CA ALA A 292 -15.95 36.07 38.41
C ALA A 292 -15.37 35.86 36.99
N THR A 293 -14.04 35.90 36.83
CA THR A 293 -13.36 35.64 35.55
C THR A 293 -12.99 34.17 35.30
N ILE A 294 -13.27 33.29 36.27
CA ILE A 294 -12.97 31.85 36.20
C ILE A 294 -14.04 31.09 35.38
N SER A 295 -13.61 30.03 34.67
CA SER A 295 -14.49 29.16 33.87
C SER A 295 -15.56 28.46 34.72
N VAL A 296 -16.75 28.30 34.15
CA VAL A 296 -17.88 27.55 34.74
C VAL A 296 -17.96 26.12 34.18
N PRO A 297 -18.66 25.18 34.85
CA PRO A 297 -18.75 23.79 34.42
C PRO A 297 -19.11 23.59 32.94
N GLU A 298 -20.08 24.36 32.47
CA GLU A 298 -20.59 24.31 31.10
C GLU A 298 -19.54 24.78 30.09
N SER A 299 -18.70 25.74 30.46
CA SER A 299 -17.69 26.32 29.57
C SER A 299 -16.50 25.40 29.34
N TRP A 300 -16.05 24.64 30.35
CA TRP A 300 -14.94 23.70 30.16
C TRP A 300 -15.41 22.39 29.51
N ALA A 301 -16.64 21.94 29.78
CA ALA A 301 -17.20 20.77 29.11
C ALA A 301 -17.33 21.02 27.61
N LYS A 302 -17.82 22.22 27.25
CA LYS A 302 -17.87 22.67 25.85
C LYS A 302 -16.47 22.78 25.23
N PHE A 303 -15.48 23.29 25.95
CA PHE A 303 -14.09 23.36 25.44
C PHE A 303 -13.56 21.98 25.03
N THR A 304 -13.77 20.96 25.88
CA THR A 304 -13.38 19.58 25.57
C THR A 304 -14.18 19.02 24.40
N ASP A 305 -15.49 19.26 24.36
CA ASP A 305 -16.36 18.86 23.24
C ASP A 305 -15.92 19.50 21.90
N ASP A 306 -15.61 20.79 21.90
CA ASP A 306 -15.13 21.52 20.72
C ASP A 306 -13.78 20.95 20.21
N ASN A 307 -12.88 20.55 21.11
CA ASN A 307 -11.61 19.91 20.75
C ASN A 307 -11.83 18.52 20.11
N ILE A 308 -12.75 17.73 20.67
CA ILE A 308 -13.13 16.42 20.13
C ILE A 308 -13.76 16.59 18.74
N LEU A 309 -14.70 17.53 18.58
CA LEU A 309 -15.33 17.81 17.29
C LEU A 309 -14.32 18.25 16.22
N ARG A 310 -13.35 19.08 16.60
CA ARG A 310 -12.25 19.46 15.69
C ARG A 310 -11.43 18.23 15.27
N SER A 311 -11.06 17.37 16.22
CA SER A 311 -10.35 16.11 15.94
C SER A 311 -11.12 15.23 14.97
N GLN A 312 -12.42 15.03 15.21
CA GLN A 312 -13.30 14.24 14.34
C GLN A 312 -13.40 14.81 12.92
N SER A 313 -13.46 16.14 12.79
CA SER A 313 -13.43 16.83 11.49
C SER A 313 -12.14 16.56 10.72
N GLU A 314 -10.98 16.64 11.38
CA GLU A 314 -9.69 16.37 10.76
C GLU A 314 -9.57 14.88 10.36
N ARG A 315 -10.00 13.94 11.23
CA ARG A 315 -10.05 12.51 10.88
C ARG A 315 -10.91 12.23 9.66
N ALA A 316 -12.08 12.86 9.55
CA ALA A 316 -12.95 12.72 8.39
C ALA A 316 -12.31 13.25 7.11
N ALA A 317 -11.60 14.39 7.19
CA ALA A 317 -10.84 14.94 6.07
C ALA A 317 -9.68 14.01 5.65
N SER A 318 -8.93 13.47 6.62
CA SER A 318 -7.87 12.48 6.39
C SER A 318 -8.40 11.21 5.72
N SER A 319 -9.48 10.63 6.24
CA SER A 319 -10.07 9.41 5.66
C SER A 319 -10.49 9.65 4.20
N LYS A 320 -11.12 10.78 3.90
CA LYS A 320 -11.48 11.14 2.53
C LYS A 320 -10.26 11.28 1.63
N LEU A 321 -9.20 11.92 2.12
CA LEU A 321 -7.96 12.08 1.36
C LEU A 321 -7.31 10.72 1.06
N ARG A 322 -7.37 9.75 1.98
CA ARG A 322 -6.90 8.38 1.72
C ARG A 322 -7.68 7.73 0.58
N ASP A 323 -8.99 7.86 0.56
CA ASP A 323 -9.83 7.33 -0.52
C ASP A 323 -9.52 8.01 -1.87
N ASP A 324 -9.31 9.33 -1.86
CA ASP A 324 -8.90 10.08 -3.05
C ASP A 324 -7.54 9.62 -3.58
N ILE A 325 -6.58 9.33 -2.69
CA ILE A 325 -5.25 8.79 -3.05
C ILE A 325 -5.38 7.37 -3.62
N GLU A 326 -6.18 6.49 -3.01
CA GLU A 326 -6.41 5.14 -3.51
C GLU A 326 -6.96 5.16 -4.94
N ASN A 327 -7.99 5.97 -5.17
CA ASN A 327 -8.59 6.16 -6.49
C ASN A 327 -7.58 6.72 -7.49
N LEU A 328 -6.77 7.70 -7.09
CA LEU A 328 -5.72 8.27 -7.94
C LEU A 328 -4.70 7.20 -8.36
N LEU A 329 -4.26 6.34 -7.44
CA LEU A 329 -3.30 5.28 -7.74
C LEU A 329 -3.85 4.31 -8.79
N VAL A 330 -5.12 3.92 -8.69
CA VAL A 330 -5.77 3.05 -9.66
C VAL A 330 -5.91 3.72 -11.02
N VAL A 331 -6.39 4.97 -11.04
CA VAL A 331 -6.62 5.73 -12.28
C VAL A 331 -5.30 5.96 -13.02
N THR A 332 -4.28 6.46 -12.34
CA THR A 332 -2.96 6.74 -12.94
C THR A 332 -2.27 5.48 -13.44
N ALA A 333 -2.36 4.36 -12.71
CA ALA A 333 -1.83 3.08 -13.16
C ALA A 333 -2.50 2.61 -14.45
N ASN A 334 -3.83 2.70 -14.53
CA ASN A 334 -4.59 2.32 -15.73
C ASN A 334 -4.29 3.23 -16.93
N GLU A 335 -4.19 4.54 -16.73
CA GLU A 335 -3.82 5.49 -17.78
C GLU A 335 -2.43 5.19 -18.37
N MET A 336 -1.42 5.03 -17.51
CA MET A 336 -0.06 4.67 -17.95
C MET A 336 -0.03 3.32 -18.67
N TRP A 337 -0.74 2.31 -18.14
CA TRP A 337 -0.80 0.99 -18.74
C TRP A 337 -1.47 1.00 -20.12
N ASN A 338 -2.57 1.74 -20.27
CA ASN A 338 -3.25 1.86 -21.56
C ASN A 338 -2.37 2.58 -22.58
N GLN A 339 -1.66 3.63 -22.17
CA GLN A 339 -0.78 4.35 -23.09
C GLN A 339 0.44 3.50 -23.50
N PHE A 340 1.05 2.78 -22.56
CA PHE A 340 2.12 1.81 -22.83
C PHE A 340 1.68 0.75 -23.86
N ASN A 341 0.47 0.20 -23.73
CA ASN A 341 -0.05 -0.79 -24.68
C ASN A 341 -0.29 -0.19 -26.07
N ARG A 342 -0.77 1.06 -26.15
CA ARG A 342 -0.92 1.76 -27.44
C ARG A 342 0.44 1.95 -28.12
N GLY A 343 1.48 2.33 -27.36
CA GLY A 343 2.86 2.38 -27.84
C GLY A 343 3.33 1.03 -28.39
N ASN A 344 3.14 -0.06 -27.64
CA ASN A 344 3.55 -1.41 -28.08
C ASN A 344 2.85 -1.87 -29.36
N VAL A 345 1.55 -1.58 -29.50
CA VAL A 345 0.80 -1.89 -30.73
C VAL A 345 1.34 -1.08 -31.91
N ALA A 346 1.59 0.22 -31.73
CA ALA A 346 2.18 1.06 -32.76
C ALA A 346 3.57 0.54 -33.18
N PHE A 347 4.43 0.18 -32.21
CA PHE A 347 5.73 -0.43 -32.49
C PHE A 347 5.60 -1.72 -33.30
N THR A 348 4.72 -2.62 -32.88
CA THR A 348 4.50 -3.91 -33.56
C THR A 348 4.11 -3.70 -35.03
N ASN A 349 3.20 -2.77 -35.29
CA ASN A 349 2.77 -2.41 -36.64
C ASN A 349 3.94 -1.82 -37.45
N ARG A 350 4.67 -0.84 -36.90
CA ARG A 350 5.80 -0.18 -37.57
C ARG A 350 6.94 -1.16 -37.90
N ILE A 351 7.22 -2.09 -36.98
CA ILE A 351 8.22 -3.15 -37.17
C ILE A 351 7.80 -4.08 -38.31
N SER A 352 6.53 -4.51 -38.34
CA SER A 352 6.00 -5.34 -39.43
C SER A 352 6.10 -4.62 -40.78
N GLU A 353 5.65 -3.37 -40.86
CA GLU A 353 5.72 -2.56 -42.09
C GLU A 353 7.16 -2.40 -42.59
N THR A 354 8.11 -2.13 -41.68
CA THR A 354 9.53 -1.95 -42.01
C THR A 354 10.17 -3.26 -42.45
N ALA A 355 9.84 -4.38 -41.80
CA ALA A 355 10.30 -5.71 -42.18
C ALA A 355 9.79 -6.11 -43.57
N ASP A 356 8.52 -5.84 -43.88
CA ASP A 356 7.94 -6.12 -45.20
C ASP A 356 8.61 -5.27 -46.30
N ALA A 357 8.85 -3.99 -46.04
CA ALA A 357 9.58 -3.12 -46.97
C ALA A 357 11.00 -3.63 -47.22
N LYS A 358 11.71 -4.04 -46.15
CA LYS A 358 13.05 -4.66 -46.24
C LYS A 358 13.03 -5.92 -47.11
N ASN A 359 12.09 -6.83 -46.88
CA ASN A 359 11.96 -8.08 -47.65
C ASN A 359 11.67 -7.82 -49.14
N LYS A 360 10.83 -6.82 -49.45
CA LYS A 360 10.56 -6.39 -50.83
C LYS A 360 11.83 -5.86 -51.49
N ILE A 361 12.59 -4.99 -50.81
CA ILE A 361 13.86 -4.45 -51.33
C ILE A 361 14.86 -5.58 -51.60
N GLN A 362 15.01 -6.55 -50.67
CA GLN A 362 15.86 -7.73 -50.89
C GLN A 362 15.45 -8.53 -52.13
N THR A 363 14.15 -8.69 -52.34
CA THR A 363 13.62 -9.38 -53.53
C THR A 363 13.93 -8.60 -54.82
N HIS A 364 13.75 -7.28 -54.83
CA HIS A 364 14.09 -6.43 -55.97
C HIS A 364 15.59 -6.40 -56.25
N LEU A 365 16.42 -6.39 -55.21
CA LEU A 365 17.87 -6.46 -55.35
C LEU A 365 18.31 -7.78 -55.99
N ALA A 366 17.75 -8.91 -55.55
CA ALA A 366 18.04 -10.22 -56.15
C ALA A 366 17.68 -10.27 -57.64
N LYS A 367 16.50 -9.75 -58.02
CA LYS A 367 16.08 -9.64 -59.42
C LYS A 367 17.00 -8.73 -60.24
N THR A 368 17.42 -7.60 -59.66
CA THR A 368 18.34 -6.65 -60.32
C THR A 368 19.71 -7.29 -60.56
N LEU A 369 20.23 -8.04 -59.58
CA LEU A 369 21.49 -8.78 -59.73
C LEU A 369 21.40 -9.86 -60.82
N GLN A 370 20.26 -10.56 -60.92
CA GLN A 370 20.01 -11.51 -62.00
C GLN A 370 20.00 -10.83 -63.37
N GLU A 371 19.35 -9.67 -63.49
CA GLU A 371 19.30 -8.91 -64.74
C GLU A 371 20.67 -8.35 -65.15
N ILE A 372 21.48 -7.91 -64.17
CA ILE A 372 22.89 -7.51 -64.38
C ILE A 372 23.66 -8.68 -65.00
N PHE A 373 23.60 -9.87 -64.38
CA PHE A 373 24.29 -11.06 -64.90
C PHE A 373 23.82 -11.42 -66.32
N GLN A 374 22.52 -11.37 -66.58
CA GLN A 374 21.96 -11.66 -67.90
C GLN A 374 22.41 -10.63 -68.95
N THR A 375 22.49 -9.35 -68.58
CA THR A 375 22.97 -8.27 -69.45
C THR A 375 24.46 -8.40 -69.74
N GLU A 376 25.28 -8.76 -68.75
CA GLU A 376 26.71 -9.05 -68.94
C GLU A 376 26.95 -10.22 -69.90
N MET A 377 26.15 -11.30 -69.79
CA MET A 377 26.18 -12.41 -70.73
C MET A 377 25.77 -11.99 -72.14
N THR A 378 24.75 -11.15 -72.28
CA THR A 378 24.33 -10.57 -73.57
C THR A 378 25.44 -9.71 -74.18
N ILE A 379 26.10 -8.85 -73.39
CA ILE A 379 27.25 -8.05 -73.83
C ILE A 379 28.39 -8.96 -74.32
N ALA A 380 28.71 -10.03 -73.58
CA ALA A 380 29.75 -10.98 -73.97
C ALA A 380 29.40 -11.69 -75.30
N ALA A 381 28.13 -12.08 -75.48
CA ALA A 381 27.62 -12.70 -76.70
C ALA A 381 27.67 -11.74 -77.91
N ILE A 382 27.25 -10.48 -77.74
CA ILE A 382 27.31 -9.44 -78.79
C ILE A 382 28.78 -9.18 -79.18
N ARG A 383 29.67 -9.01 -78.20
CA ARG A 383 31.11 -8.84 -78.45
C ARG A 383 31.70 -10.02 -79.21
N LYS A 384 31.28 -11.26 -78.90
CA LYS A 384 31.67 -12.45 -79.66
C LYS A 384 31.12 -12.42 -81.09
N ALA A 385 29.84 -12.09 -81.28
CA ALA A 385 29.22 -12.01 -82.59
C ALA A 385 29.91 -10.97 -83.50
N ILE A 386 30.29 -9.81 -82.96
CA ILE A 386 31.08 -8.79 -83.69
C ILE A 386 32.44 -9.38 -84.10
N ARG A 387 33.17 -10.04 -83.18
CA ARG A 387 34.45 -10.70 -83.50
C ARG A 387 34.29 -11.77 -84.59
N ASP A 388 33.25 -12.59 -84.50
CA ASP A 388 32.98 -13.69 -85.44
C ASP A 388 32.63 -13.17 -86.86
N LYS A 389 32.16 -11.92 -87.01
CA LYS A 389 31.90 -11.27 -88.30
C LYS A 389 33.15 -10.63 -88.93
N GLY A 390 34.22 -10.42 -88.17
CA GLY A 390 35.48 -9.86 -88.67
C GLY A 390 36.17 -10.71 -89.75
N PRO A 391 36.40 -12.02 -89.54
CA PRO A 391 37.02 -12.89 -90.53
C PRO A 391 36.29 -12.96 -91.89
N PRO A 392 34.96 -13.18 -91.98
CA PRO A 392 34.27 -13.20 -93.28
C PRO A 392 34.28 -11.82 -93.96
N LEU A 393 34.13 -10.72 -93.22
CA LEU A 393 34.26 -9.37 -93.78
C LEU A 393 35.65 -9.15 -94.39
N LYS A 394 36.71 -9.59 -93.70
CA LYS A 394 38.08 -9.51 -94.20
C LYS A 394 38.28 -10.33 -95.48
N VAL A 395 37.70 -11.53 -95.55
CA VAL A 395 37.74 -12.36 -96.76
C VAL A 395 37.03 -11.66 -97.93
N ALA A 396 35.84 -11.10 -97.69
CA ALA A 396 35.08 -10.37 -98.71
C ALA A 396 35.86 -9.14 -99.21
N HIS A 397 36.45 -8.36 -98.30
CA HIS A 397 37.34 -7.23 -98.66
C HIS A 397 38.55 -7.66 -99.47
N THR A 398 39.29 -8.69 -99.04
CA THR A 398 40.47 -9.18 -99.78
C THR A 398 40.09 -9.69 -101.16
N ARG A 399 38.99 -10.46 -101.29
CA ARG A 399 38.48 -10.93 -102.58
C ARG A 399 38.10 -9.76 -103.49
N LEU A 400 37.46 -8.74 -102.93
CA LEU A 400 37.07 -7.54 -103.68
C LEU A 400 38.31 -6.76 -104.15
N ASP A 401 39.31 -6.58 -103.29
CA ASP A 401 40.57 -5.89 -103.59
C ASP A 401 41.37 -6.60 -104.70
N GLU A 402 41.58 -7.90 -104.61
CA GLU A 402 42.27 -8.68 -105.66
C GLU A 402 41.58 -8.52 -107.02
N ARG A 403 40.23 -8.49 -107.05
CA ARG A 403 39.47 -8.30 -108.29
C ARG A 403 39.57 -6.90 -108.87
N THR A 404 39.98 -5.88 -108.10
CA THR A 404 40.24 -4.53 -108.63
C THR A 404 41.55 -4.44 -109.41
N ARG A 405 42.44 -5.44 -109.29
CA ARG A 405 43.73 -5.50 -109.96
C ARG A 405 43.68 -6.16 -111.34
N ARG A 406 42.49 -6.58 -111.80
CA ARG A 406 42.29 -7.16 -113.13
C ARG A 406 42.67 -6.15 -114.22
N PRO A 407 43.48 -6.52 -115.24
CA PRO A 407 43.96 -5.57 -116.24
C PRO A 407 42.93 -5.25 -117.31
N ASN A 408 42.92 -4.00 -117.80
CA ASN A 408 42.18 -3.55 -118.98
C ASN A 408 40.68 -3.92 -118.97
N VAL A 409 40.19 -4.61 -120.01
CA VAL A 409 38.77 -4.97 -120.20
C VAL A 409 38.28 -6.03 -119.20
N GLU A 410 39.19 -6.80 -118.59
CA GLU A 410 38.86 -7.80 -117.57
C GLU A 410 38.46 -7.17 -116.22
N LEU A 411 38.69 -5.85 -116.05
CA LEU A 411 38.14 -5.07 -114.94
C LEU A 411 36.64 -4.79 -115.15
N CYS A 412 35.86 -5.87 -115.25
CA CYS A 412 34.44 -5.80 -115.52
C CYS A 412 33.63 -5.86 -114.22
N ARG A 413 32.48 -5.14 -114.21
CA ARG A 413 31.46 -5.20 -113.16
C ARG A 413 30.53 -6.39 -113.40
N ASP A 414 31.10 -7.58 -113.30
CA ASP A 414 30.37 -8.84 -113.42
C ASP A 414 29.56 -9.17 -112.15
N SER A 415 28.76 -10.23 -112.23
CA SER A 415 27.92 -10.68 -111.12
C SER A 415 28.72 -10.99 -109.83
N PRO A 416 29.87 -11.71 -109.87
CA PRO A 416 30.69 -11.92 -108.68
C PRO A 416 31.22 -10.62 -108.06
N GLN A 417 31.59 -9.62 -108.88
CA GLN A 417 32.01 -8.31 -108.38
C GLN A 417 30.87 -7.63 -107.59
N LEU A 418 29.66 -7.60 -108.16
CA LEU A 418 28.49 -6.99 -107.51
C LEU A 418 28.10 -7.73 -106.22
N ARG A 419 28.15 -9.07 -106.22
CA ARG A 419 27.84 -9.88 -105.03
C ARG A 419 28.82 -9.66 -103.89
N LEU A 420 30.12 -9.53 -104.17
CA LEU A 420 31.13 -9.22 -103.15
C LEU A 420 30.96 -7.82 -102.55
N VAL A 421 30.60 -6.81 -103.37
CA VAL A 421 30.29 -5.46 -102.87
C VAL A 421 29.09 -5.51 -101.92
N ASN A 422 28.02 -6.22 -102.29
CA ASN A 422 26.85 -6.38 -101.44
C ASN A 422 27.17 -7.17 -100.16
N GLU A 423 27.96 -8.24 -100.23
CA GLU A 423 28.40 -9.02 -99.07
C GLU A 423 29.16 -8.16 -98.06
N VAL A 424 30.06 -7.29 -98.53
CA VAL A 424 30.78 -6.33 -97.66
C VAL A 424 29.77 -5.39 -96.98
N HIS A 425 28.85 -4.79 -97.73
CA HIS A 425 27.84 -3.89 -97.16
C HIS A 425 26.93 -4.58 -96.14
N GLU A 426 26.40 -5.77 -96.46
CA GLU A 426 25.52 -6.54 -95.56
C GLU A 426 26.22 -6.92 -94.25
N ILE A 427 27.49 -7.34 -94.32
CA ILE A 427 28.26 -7.68 -93.11
C ILE A 427 28.60 -6.42 -92.30
N ASP A 428 28.95 -5.31 -92.95
CA ASP A 428 29.23 -4.04 -92.27
C ASP A 428 27.99 -3.48 -91.57
N ASP A 429 26.83 -3.47 -92.25
CA ASP A 429 25.53 -3.09 -91.66
C ASP A 429 25.19 -3.96 -90.45
N THR A 430 25.45 -5.27 -90.53
CA THR A 430 25.27 -6.20 -89.41
C THR A 430 26.19 -5.85 -88.25
N ILE A 431 27.46 -5.52 -88.50
CA ILE A 431 28.43 -5.11 -87.47
C ILE A 431 27.99 -3.79 -86.83
N GLN A 432 27.58 -2.78 -87.61
CA GLN A 432 27.12 -1.50 -87.10
C GLN A 432 25.88 -1.68 -86.21
N SER A 433 24.92 -2.52 -86.63
CA SER A 433 23.74 -2.86 -85.83
C SER A 433 24.11 -3.53 -84.49
N LEU A 434 25.04 -4.50 -84.53
CA LEU A 434 25.55 -5.15 -83.31
C LEU A 434 26.31 -4.17 -82.40
N GLN A 435 27.07 -3.23 -82.97
CA GLN A 435 27.76 -2.18 -82.20
C GLN A 435 26.78 -1.21 -81.53
N GLN A 436 25.67 -0.86 -82.19
CA GLN A 436 24.62 -0.07 -81.55
C GLN A 436 24.00 -0.83 -80.39
N ARG A 437 23.66 -2.12 -80.57
CA ARG A 437 23.11 -2.95 -79.49
C ARG A 437 24.08 -3.16 -78.34
N LEU A 438 25.39 -3.18 -78.62
CA LEU A 438 26.41 -3.22 -77.58
C LEU A 438 26.35 -1.97 -76.70
N ARG A 439 26.26 -0.76 -77.30
CA ARG A 439 26.13 0.50 -76.56
C ARG A 439 24.86 0.52 -75.71
N ASP A 440 23.70 0.18 -76.31
CA ASP A 440 22.42 0.13 -75.60
C ASP A 440 22.49 -0.81 -74.37
N ALA A 441 23.14 -1.97 -74.51
CA ALA A 441 23.30 -2.94 -73.43
C ALA A 441 24.30 -2.46 -72.36
N GLU A 442 25.38 -1.79 -72.75
CA GLU A 442 26.35 -1.18 -71.82
C GLU A 442 25.71 -0.05 -70.99
N ASP A 443 24.92 0.81 -71.61
CA ASP A 443 24.17 1.88 -70.92
C ASP A 443 23.13 1.29 -69.94
N THR A 444 22.41 0.25 -70.38
CA THR A 444 21.45 -0.48 -69.52
C THR A 444 22.16 -1.10 -68.31
N LEU A 445 23.33 -1.70 -68.51
CA LEU A 445 24.13 -2.27 -67.42
C LEU A 445 24.53 -1.20 -66.40
N GLN A 446 24.96 -0.01 -66.85
CA GLN A 446 25.30 1.09 -65.94
C GLN A 446 24.09 1.54 -65.11
N MET A 447 22.91 1.66 -65.73
CA MET A 447 21.67 1.99 -65.03
C MET A 447 21.28 0.93 -63.98
N LEU A 448 21.43 -0.36 -64.32
CA LEU A 448 21.17 -1.46 -63.38
C LEU A 448 22.16 -1.45 -62.20
N VAL A 449 23.44 -1.20 -62.45
CA VAL A 449 24.47 -1.09 -61.40
C VAL A 449 24.16 0.09 -60.47
N HIS A 450 23.73 1.23 -61.01
CA HIS A 450 23.30 2.37 -60.19
C HIS A 450 22.06 2.01 -59.35
N THR A 451 21.06 1.37 -59.95
CA THR A 451 19.84 0.91 -59.27
C THR A 451 20.17 -0.08 -58.14
N LYS A 452 21.10 -1.00 -58.37
CA LYS A 452 21.63 -1.92 -57.35
C LYS A 452 22.19 -1.14 -56.16
N SER A 453 23.06 -0.16 -56.41
CA SER A 453 23.65 0.65 -55.33
C SER A 453 22.60 1.38 -54.50
N ASN A 454 21.54 1.90 -55.15
CA ASN A 454 20.43 2.56 -54.45
C ASN A 454 19.64 1.57 -53.58
N LEU A 455 19.32 0.38 -54.10
CA LEU A 455 18.63 -0.67 -53.35
C LEU A 455 19.46 -1.20 -52.17
N GLU A 456 20.79 -1.34 -52.31
CA GLU A 456 21.69 -1.72 -51.22
C GLU A 456 21.72 -0.67 -50.10
N HIS A 457 21.74 0.62 -50.47
CA HIS A 457 21.65 1.71 -49.51
C HIS A 457 20.30 1.71 -48.76
N ASP A 458 19.19 1.62 -49.49
CA ASP A 458 17.85 1.57 -48.89
C ASP A 458 17.67 0.36 -47.97
N LEU A 459 18.26 -0.78 -48.34
CA LEU A 459 18.28 -1.98 -47.51
C LEU A 459 19.01 -1.74 -46.18
N ALA A 460 20.15 -1.06 -46.21
CA ALA A 460 20.91 -0.71 -45.01
C ALA A 460 20.13 0.26 -44.11
N VAL A 461 19.46 1.27 -44.70
CA VAL A 461 18.59 2.20 -43.96
C VAL A 461 17.44 1.44 -43.26
N LYS A 462 16.71 0.58 -43.99
CA LYS A 462 15.61 -0.22 -43.41
C LYS A 462 16.09 -1.19 -42.32
N ALA A 463 17.27 -1.78 -42.50
CA ALA A 463 17.87 -2.64 -41.50
C ALA A 463 18.23 -1.88 -40.20
N ASN A 464 18.73 -0.65 -40.32
CA ASN A 464 19.00 0.22 -39.17
C ASN A 464 17.71 0.59 -38.42
N SER A 465 16.67 1.03 -39.14
CA SER A 465 15.37 1.36 -38.54
C SER A 465 14.76 0.17 -37.79
N LEU A 466 14.81 -1.02 -38.40
CA LEU A 466 14.31 -2.26 -37.78
C LEU A 466 15.09 -2.62 -36.51
N PHE A 467 16.43 -2.49 -36.54
CA PHE A 467 17.28 -2.75 -35.38
C PHE A 467 16.98 -1.77 -34.23
N ILE A 468 16.78 -0.49 -34.53
CA ILE A 468 16.42 0.52 -33.52
C ILE A 468 15.08 0.17 -32.87
N ASP A 469 14.05 -0.15 -33.65
CA ASP A 469 12.72 -0.40 -33.11
C ASP A 469 12.64 -1.75 -32.36
N GLN A 470 13.24 -2.81 -32.89
CA GLN A 470 13.20 -4.15 -32.28
C GLN A 470 14.15 -4.28 -31.08
N GLU A 471 15.43 -3.98 -31.28
CA GLU A 471 16.47 -4.31 -30.30
C GLU A 471 16.66 -3.22 -29.26
N LYS A 472 16.54 -1.94 -29.67
CA LYS A 472 16.71 -0.82 -28.74
C LYS A 472 15.39 -0.49 -28.05
N CYS A 473 14.36 -0.15 -28.81
CA CYS A 473 13.12 0.34 -28.20
C CYS A 473 12.27 -0.78 -27.58
N MET A 474 11.83 -1.75 -28.38
CA MET A 474 11.02 -2.86 -27.88
C MET A 474 11.78 -3.74 -26.87
N GLY A 475 13.08 -3.93 -27.07
CA GLY A 475 13.96 -4.58 -26.08
C GLY A 475 13.88 -3.92 -24.69
N MET A 476 13.94 -2.59 -24.60
CA MET A 476 13.81 -1.85 -23.34
C MET A 476 12.37 -1.88 -22.80
N HIS A 477 11.36 -1.71 -23.67
CA HIS A 477 9.94 -1.77 -23.30
C HIS A 477 9.54 -3.12 -22.68
N LEU A 478 10.10 -4.22 -23.19
CA LEU A 478 9.80 -5.59 -22.73
C LEU A 478 10.71 -6.07 -21.60
N SER A 479 11.94 -5.54 -21.49
CA SER A 479 12.92 -5.95 -20.47
C SER A 479 12.42 -5.80 -19.03
N LYS A 480 11.75 -4.69 -18.69
CA LYS A 480 11.33 -4.41 -17.30
C LYS A 480 10.15 -5.27 -16.82
N THR A 481 9.26 -5.70 -17.73
CA THR A 481 8.14 -6.62 -17.44
C THR A 481 8.57 -8.08 -17.55
N SER A 482 9.36 -8.43 -18.56
CA SER A 482 9.78 -9.81 -18.84
C SER A 482 10.82 -10.33 -17.84
N ALA A 483 11.76 -9.50 -17.38
CA ALA A 483 12.79 -9.95 -16.44
C ALA A 483 12.22 -10.39 -15.08
N LYS A 484 11.19 -9.69 -14.56
CA LYS A 484 10.54 -10.07 -13.30
C LYS A 484 9.79 -11.41 -13.43
N MET A 485 9.12 -11.63 -14.57
CA MET A 485 8.41 -12.88 -14.85
C MET A 485 9.38 -14.05 -15.08
N LEU A 486 10.48 -13.82 -15.81
CA LEU A 486 11.51 -14.83 -16.07
C LEU A 486 12.25 -15.25 -14.78
N LEU A 487 12.62 -14.28 -13.92
CA LEU A 487 13.25 -14.56 -12.63
C LEU A 487 12.35 -15.34 -11.69
N LEU A 488 11.05 -15.01 -11.67
CA LEU A 488 10.05 -15.75 -10.90
C LEU A 488 9.96 -17.21 -11.41
N LEU A 489 9.81 -17.40 -12.72
CA LEU A 489 9.73 -18.72 -13.35
C LEU A 489 10.98 -19.56 -13.08
N LEU A 490 12.17 -18.96 -13.23
CA LEU A 490 13.44 -19.60 -12.95
C LEU A 490 13.55 -20.01 -11.47
N GLY A 491 13.16 -19.12 -10.54
CA GLY A 491 13.18 -19.40 -9.10
C GLY A 491 12.27 -20.58 -8.72
N ILE A 492 11.08 -20.67 -9.33
CA ILE A 492 10.14 -21.78 -9.10
C ILE A 492 10.71 -23.11 -9.61
N ILE A 493 11.30 -23.11 -10.80
CA ILE A 493 11.93 -24.32 -11.38
C ILE A 493 13.11 -24.77 -10.50
N VAL A 494 13.97 -23.84 -10.08
CA VAL A 494 15.11 -24.14 -9.21
C VAL A 494 14.66 -24.73 -7.88
N LEU A 495 13.62 -24.15 -7.25
CA LEU A 495 13.06 -24.69 -6.01
C LEU A 495 12.51 -26.11 -6.20
N HIS A 496 11.79 -26.37 -7.30
CA HIS A 496 11.24 -27.69 -7.60
C HIS A 496 12.33 -28.73 -7.84
N VAL A 497 13.36 -28.37 -8.62
CA VAL A 497 14.49 -29.25 -8.88
C VAL A 497 15.28 -29.52 -7.60
N ALA A 498 15.46 -28.52 -6.73
CA ALA A 498 16.09 -28.71 -5.42
C ALA A 498 15.31 -29.70 -4.55
N VAL A 499 13.98 -29.57 -4.48
CA VAL A 499 13.13 -30.56 -3.80
C VAL A 499 13.35 -31.95 -4.39
N LEU A 500 13.26 -32.09 -5.72
CA LEU A 500 13.43 -33.38 -6.38
C LEU A 500 14.81 -34.02 -6.10
N VAL A 501 15.88 -33.23 -6.13
CA VAL A 501 17.24 -33.68 -5.78
C VAL A 501 17.30 -34.14 -4.33
N LEU A 502 16.74 -33.38 -3.39
CA LEU A 502 16.70 -33.77 -1.98
C LEU A 502 15.92 -35.07 -1.77
N LEU A 503 14.81 -35.26 -2.48
CA LEU A 503 14.02 -36.52 -2.43
C LEU A 503 14.81 -37.70 -2.97
N PHE A 504 15.51 -37.54 -4.10
CA PHE A 504 16.36 -38.59 -4.66
C PHE A 504 17.53 -38.92 -3.73
N VAL A 505 18.25 -37.92 -3.22
CA VAL A 505 19.39 -38.12 -2.32
C VAL A 505 18.92 -38.78 -1.03
N SER A 506 17.83 -38.29 -0.44
CA SER A 506 17.24 -38.88 0.75
C SER A 506 16.80 -40.33 0.49
N THR A 507 16.20 -40.65 -0.65
CA THR A 507 15.70 -42.00 -0.91
C THR A 507 16.80 -42.98 -1.30
N ILE A 508 17.87 -42.55 -1.99
CA ILE A 508 18.90 -43.45 -2.55
C ILE A 508 20.11 -43.61 -1.63
N VAL A 509 20.50 -42.56 -0.89
CA VAL A 509 21.77 -42.58 -0.16
C VAL A 509 21.66 -43.37 1.13
N SER A 510 22.62 -44.28 1.31
CA SER A 510 22.62 -45.30 2.34
C SER A 510 23.00 -44.81 3.75
N GLN A 511 22.29 -43.80 4.29
CA GLN A 511 22.57 -43.18 5.59
C GLN A 511 21.33 -42.57 6.26
N TRP A 512 20.28 -43.36 6.52
CA TRP A 512 19.12 -42.91 7.32
C TRP A 512 19.37 -43.03 8.82
N LEU A 513 20.11 -44.06 9.24
CA LEU A 513 20.45 -44.31 10.63
C LEU A 513 21.92 -44.74 10.74
N ILE A 514 22.63 -44.22 11.72
CA ILE A 514 24.03 -44.53 12.01
C ILE A 514 24.08 -45.19 13.39
N VAL A 515 24.61 -46.41 13.46
CA VAL A 515 24.69 -47.22 14.69
C VAL A 515 26.08 -47.80 14.83
N ASN A 516 26.84 -47.42 15.85
CA ASN A 516 28.18 -47.98 16.12
C ASN A 516 29.12 -48.00 14.89
N GLY A 517 29.08 -46.94 14.06
CA GLY A 517 29.87 -46.84 12.83
C GLY A 517 29.34 -47.65 11.63
N ARG A 518 28.19 -48.32 11.76
CA ARG A 518 27.45 -48.97 10.67
C ARG A 518 26.35 -48.03 10.15
N THR A 519 26.14 -48.03 8.85
CA THR A 519 25.08 -47.23 8.21
C THR A 519 23.94 -48.15 7.81
N ALA A 520 22.75 -47.87 8.36
CA ALA A 520 21.51 -48.52 8.00
C ALA A 520 20.68 -47.56 7.13
N ASP A 521 20.10 -48.12 6.07
CA ASP A 521 19.32 -47.38 5.08
C ASP A 521 18.04 -48.11 4.67
N LEU A 522 17.10 -47.38 4.08
CA LEU A 522 15.84 -47.91 3.55
C LEU A 522 16.04 -49.23 2.80
N TRP A 523 17.06 -49.37 1.96
CA TRP A 523 17.22 -50.53 1.08
C TRP A 523 18.20 -51.58 1.58
N GLN A 524 19.31 -51.14 2.17
CA GLN A 524 20.45 -51.98 2.50
C GLN A 524 21.05 -51.58 3.85
N ASN A 525 21.52 -52.58 4.58
CA ASN A 525 22.32 -52.41 5.78
C ASN A 525 23.78 -52.71 5.45
N CYS A 526 24.63 -51.68 5.51
CA CYS A 526 26.04 -51.80 5.19
C CYS A 526 26.89 -51.74 6.46
N SER A 527 27.78 -52.71 6.63
CA SER A 527 28.71 -52.80 7.76
C SER A 527 30.15 -52.84 7.28
N THR A 528 31.03 -52.11 7.95
CA THR A 528 32.48 -52.23 7.80
C THR A 528 33.01 -53.24 8.83
N LEU A 529 33.45 -54.42 8.38
CA LEU A 529 34.12 -55.38 9.27
C LEU A 529 35.62 -55.03 9.39
N GLY A 530 36.15 -55.13 10.61
CA GLY A 530 37.50 -54.66 10.96
C GLY A 530 38.66 -55.35 10.23
N VAL A 531 39.76 -54.59 10.14
CA VAL A 531 41.15 -54.94 9.75
C VAL A 531 41.43 -55.16 8.24
N GLN A 532 40.45 -55.45 7.39
CA GLN A 532 40.65 -55.53 5.92
C GLN A 532 39.53 -54.88 5.10
N SER A 533 39.10 -53.65 5.42
CA SER A 533 38.34 -52.73 4.54
C SER A 533 37.25 -53.34 3.63
N SER A 534 36.57 -54.43 4.02
CA SER A 534 35.58 -55.09 3.18
C SER A 534 34.19 -54.56 3.55
N PHE A 535 33.56 -53.88 2.59
CA PHE A 535 32.25 -53.26 2.74
C PHE A 535 31.19 -54.30 2.37
N GLN A 536 30.46 -54.82 3.36
CA GLN A 536 29.41 -55.82 3.14
C GLN A 536 28.04 -55.18 3.35
N CYS A 537 27.23 -55.14 2.28
CA CYS A 537 25.85 -54.68 2.31
C CYS A 537 24.90 -55.87 2.19
N VAL A 538 23.95 -55.96 3.12
CA VAL A 538 22.89 -56.97 3.11
C VAL A 538 21.57 -56.25 2.93
N THR A 539 20.65 -56.82 2.15
CA THR A 539 19.31 -56.26 1.94
C THR A 539 18.59 -56.11 3.28
N SER A 540 17.95 -54.95 3.51
CA SER A 540 17.26 -54.66 4.78
C SER A 540 16.11 -55.63 5.04
N SER A 541 15.78 -55.86 6.32
CA SER A 541 14.75 -56.79 6.79
C SER A 541 13.35 -56.42 6.27
N THR A 542 12.52 -57.42 5.99
CA THR A 542 11.15 -57.31 5.45
C THR A 542 10.12 -56.81 6.48
N ASN A 543 10.45 -55.75 7.22
CA ASN A 543 9.53 -55.16 8.18
C ASN A 543 8.43 -54.38 7.43
N GLU A 544 7.17 -54.68 7.72
CA GLU A 544 6.00 -54.09 7.05
C GLU A 544 5.99 -52.54 7.13
N TRP A 545 6.43 -51.99 8.26
CA TRP A 545 6.51 -50.54 8.44
C TRP A 545 7.63 -49.92 7.61
N LEU A 546 8.77 -50.61 7.42
CA LEU A 546 9.88 -50.11 6.60
C LEU A 546 9.51 -50.14 5.12
N GLN A 547 8.77 -51.16 4.68
CA GLN A 547 8.17 -51.20 3.34
C GLN A 547 7.19 -50.04 3.11
N SER A 548 6.45 -49.66 4.15
CA SER A 548 5.58 -48.48 4.09
C SER A 548 6.40 -47.18 3.92
N VAL A 549 7.51 -47.02 4.64
CA VAL A 549 8.42 -45.88 4.47
C VAL A 549 9.01 -45.85 3.05
N GLN A 550 9.47 -46.99 2.54
CA GLN A 550 9.98 -47.13 1.16
C GLN A 550 8.94 -46.73 0.11
N ALA A 551 7.71 -47.22 0.24
CA ALA A 551 6.62 -46.89 -0.67
C ALA A 551 6.28 -45.39 -0.63
N MET A 552 6.25 -44.79 0.56
CA MET A 552 5.98 -43.35 0.72
C MET A 552 7.09 -42.47 0.12
N MET A 553 8.36 -42.86 0.28
CA MET A 553 9.49 -42.16 -0.34
C MET A 553 9.47 -42.29 -1.87
N ILE A 554 9.21 -43.48 -2.43
CA ILE A 554 9.05 -43.65 -3.89
C ILE A 554 7.88 -42.81 -4.41
N LEU A 555 6.73 -42.86 -3.74
CA LEU A 555 5.54 -42.13 -4.15
C LEU A 555 5.77 -40.61 -4.13
N SER A 556 6.56 -40.11 -3.17
CA SER A 556 6.96 -38.70 -3.14
C SER A 556 7.77 -38.27 -4.37
N ILE A 557 8.70 -39.10 -4.83
CA ILE A 557 9.48 -38.84 -6.06
C ILE A 557 8.55 -38.85 -7.26
N ILE A 558 7.67 -39.86 -7.39
CA ILE A 558 6.72 -39.97 -8.51
C ILE A 558 5.83 -38.73 -8.59
N PHE A 559 5.24 -38.30 -7.48
CA PHE A 559 4.40 -37.10 -7.46
C PHE A 559 5.20 -35.83 -7.74
N SER A 560 6.43 -35.71 -7.25
CA SER A 560 7.29 -34.56 -7.55
C SER A 560 7.69 -34.49 -9.02
N VAL A 561 7.99 -35.63 -9.66
CA VAL A 561 8.29 -35.71 -11.11
C VAL A 561 7.05 -35.39 -11.94
N LEU A 562 5.90 -35.96 -11.58
CA LEU A 562 4.64 -35.71 -12.27
C LEU A 562 4.24 -34.24 -12.17
N SER A 563 4.41 -33.63 -11.01
CA SER A 563 4.19 -32.19 -10.81
C SER A 563 5.05 -31.36 -11.76
N LEU A 564 6.35 -31.67 -11.88
CA LEU A 564 7.26 -30.97 -12.80
C LEU A 564 6.84 -31.13 -14.27
N PHE A 565 6.45 -32.33 -14.68
CA PHE A 565 5.95 -32.57 -16.04
C PHE A 565 4.68 -31.77 -16.33
N LEU A 566 3.71 -31.82 -15.41
CA LEU A 566 2.46 -31.07 -15.52
C LEU A 566 2.69 -29.57 -15.54
N PHE A 567 3.70 -29.07 -14.80
CA PHE A 567 4.08 -27.66 -14.84
C PHE A 567 4.47 -27.22 -16.25
N PHE A 568 5.36 -27.97 -16.92
CA PHE A 568 5.74 -27.68 -18.30
C PHE A 568 4.56 -27.80 -19.26
N CYS A 569 3.71 -28.82 -19.13
CA CYS A 569 2.50 -28.93 -19.95
C CYS A 569 1.57 -27.72 -19.75
N GLN A 570 1.32 -27.30 -18.50
CA GLN A 570 0.47 -26.15 -18.19
C GLN A 570 1.10 -24.83 -18.66
N LEU A 571 2.42 -24.71 -18.70
CA LEU A 571 3.10 -23.54 -19.24
C LEU A 571 2.65 -23.24 -20.69
N PHE A 572 2.55 -24.29 -21.51
CA PHE A 572 2.20 -24.16 -22.94
C PHE A 572 0.69 -24.28 -23.23
N THR A 573 -0.05 -25.08 -22.46
CA THR A 573 -1.46 -25.39 -22.74
C THR A 573 -2.48 -24.52 -22.00
N LEU A 574 -2.09 -23.92 -20.88
CA LEU A 574 -3.02 -23.15 -20.04
C LEU A 574 -3.34 -21.80 -20.69
N THR A 575 -4.62 -21.44 -20.72
CA THR A 575 -5.08 -20.14 -21.22
C THR A 575 -4.70 -19.00 -20.25
N LYS A 576 -4.64 -17.78 -20.79
CA LYS A 576 -4.27 -16.58 -20.03
C LYS A 576 -5.15 -16.43 -18.79
N GLY A 577 -4.54 -16.16 -17.65
CA GLY A 577 -5.24 -16.03 -16.37
C GLY A 577 -5.60 -17.34 -15.68
N GLY A 578 -5.25 -18.50 -16.24
CA GLY A 578 -5.34 -19.78 -15.53
C GLY A 578 -4.33 -19.89 -14.38
N ARG A 579 -4.55 -20.85 -13.46
CA ARG A 579 -3.69 -21.14 -12.30
C ARG A 579 -3.13 -22.56 -12.38
N PHE A 580 -1.95 -22.79 -11.79
CA PHE A 580 -1.26 -24.09 -11.83
C PHE A 580 -1.72 -25.05 -10.71
N TYR A 581 -3.04 -25.21 -10.56
CA TYR A 581 -3.62 -26.02 -9.48
C TYR A 581 -3.17 -27.47 -9.49
N ILE A 582 -3.18 -28.10 -10.67
CA ILE A 582 -2.86 -29.54 -10.79
C ILE A 582 -1.41 -29.79 -10.41
N THR A 583 -0.47 -29.01 -10.95
CA THR A 583 0.94 -29.02 -10.55
C THR A 583 1.10 -28.84 -9.04
N GLY A 584 0.47 -27.82 -8.46
CA GLY A 584 0.57 -27.55 -7.03
C GLY A 584 0.04 -28.68 -6.14
N ILE A 585 -1.08 -29.31 -6.52
CA ILE A 585 -1.65 -30.44 -5.77
C ILE A 585 -0.68 -31.63 -5.73
N PHE A 586 -0.12 -32.02 -6.87
CA PHE A 586 0.85 -33.14 -6.90
C PHE A 586 2.11 -32.83 -6.09
N GLN A 587 2.57 -31.58 -6.08
CA GLN A 587 3.74 -31.19 -5.28
C GLN A 587 3.44 -31.21 -3.77
N ILE A 588 2.23 -30.81 -3.36
CA ILE A 588 1.79 -30.93 -1.96
C ILE A 588 1.68 -32.40 -1.56
N LEU A 589 1.10 -33.25 -2.41
CA LEU A 589 1.01 -34.69 -2.17
C LEU A 589 2.40 -35.31 -2.01
N ALA A 590 3.39 -34.90 -2.81
CA ALA A 590 4.78 -35.32 -2.64
C ALA A 590 5.30 -34.97 -1.24
N GLY A 591 5.09 -33.72 -0.78
CA GLY A 591 5.48 -33.29 0.56
C GLY A 591 4.81 -34.09 1.68
N LEU A 592 3.51 -34.36 1.56
CA LEU A 592 2.76 -35.18 2.54
C LEU A 592 3.26 -36.63 2.58
N CYS A 593 3.65 -37.20 1.44
CA CYS A 593 4.26 -38.52 1.39
C CYS A 593 5.59 -38.58 2.16
N VAL A 594 6.46 -37.57 1.99
CA VAL A 594 7.75 -37.48 2.71
C VAL A 594 7.54 -37.32 4.20
N MET A 595 6.65 -36.42 4.61
CA MET A 595 6.32 -36.21 6.02
C MET A 595 5.86 -37.51 6.67
N SER A 596 5.00 -38.25 5.98
CA SER A 596 4.46 -39.52 6.49
C SER A 596 5.54 -40.60 6.56
N GLY A 597 6.38 -40.75 5.53
CA GLY A 597 7.49 -41.71 5.52
C GLY A 597 8.53 -41.40 6.60
N ALA A 598 8.94 -40.14 6.72
CA ALA A 598 9.90 -39.71 7.72
C ALA A 598 9.34 -39.88 9.15
N ALA A 599 8.08 -39.52 9.39
CA ALA A 599 7.44 -39.68 10.71
C ALA A 599 7.29 -41.16 11.13
N ILE A 600 6.87 -42.04 10.22
CA ILE A 600 6.82 -43.49 10.48
C ILE A 600 8.22 -44.00 10.87
N PHE A 601 9.25 -43.56 10.15
CA PHE A 601 10.63 -43.91 10.46
C PHE A 601 11.04 -43.39 11.85
N THR A 602 10.75 -42.13 12.19
CA THR A 602 11.05 -41.55 13.50
C THR A 602 10.47 -42.39 14.65
N VAL A 603 9.24 -42.88 14.50
CA VAL A 603 8.55 -43.61 15.57
C VAL A 603 9.01 -45.06 15.67
N ARG A 604 9.33 -45.70 14.54
CA ARG A 604 9.55 -47.16 14.47
C ARG A 604 11.01 -47.57 14.33
N HIS A 605 11.95 -46.62 14.22
CA HIS A 605 13.38 -46.94 14.04
C HIS A 605 13.94 -47.84 15.16
N THR A 606 13.43 -47.71 16.39
CA THR A 606 13.82 -48.54 17.54
C THR A 606 13.42 -50.01 17.40
N ASP A 607 12.41 -50.32 16.57
CA ASP A 607 12.01 -51.69 16.25
C ASP A 607 12.96 -52.37 15.29
N TRP A 608 13.76 -51.57 14.55
CA TRP A 608 14.76 -52.07 13.63
C TRP A 608 16.07 -52.39 14.35
N GLN A 609 16.48 -51.48 15.24
CA GLN A 609 17.69 -51.60 16.04
C GLN A 609 17.41 -51.01 17.43
N PRO A 610 17.66 -51.75 18.52
CA PRO A 610 17.44 -51.22 19.87
C PRO A 610 18.29 -49.97 20.13
N ASP A 611 17.75 -49.00 20.85
CA ASP A 611 18.49 -47.82 21.28
C ASP A 611 19.70 -48.23 22.14
N THR A 612 20.88 -48.17 21.53
CA THR A 612 22.17 -48.19 22.23
C THR A 612 22.70 -46.76 22.32
N SER A 613 23.64 -46.47 23.22
CA SER A 613 24.18 -45.11 23.45
C SER A 613 24.78 -44.41 22.22
N ASP A 614 24.99 -45.13 21.12
CA ASP A 614 25.67 -44.68 19.90
C ASP A 614 24.77 -44.71 18.64
N THR A 615 23.44 -44.64 18.80
CA THR A 615 22.46 -44.53 17.69
C THR A 615 22.18 -43.06 17.34
N SER A 616 22.30 -42.68 16.07
CA SER A 616 21.99 -41.32 15.59
C SER A 616 21.33 -41.33 14.20
N PHE A 617 20.51 -40.31 13.91
CA PHE A 617 19.94 -40.15 12.57
C PHE A 617 21.02 -39.70 11.57
N GLY A 618 21.04 -40.35 10.41
CA GLY A 618 21.95 -40.00 9.33
C GLY A 618 21.43 -38.83 8.49
N PHE A 619 22.30 -38.27 7.64
CA PHE A 619 21.96 -37.04 6.91
C PHE A 619 20.83 -37.26 5.90
N ALA A 620 20.65 -38.46 5.33
CA ALA A 620 19.59 -38.75 4.36
C ALA A 620 18.19 -38.57 4.96
N TYR A 621 18.03 -38.91 6.25
CA TYR A 621 16.81 -38.65 7.02
C TYR A 621 16.60 -37.15 7.27
N ILE A 622 17.67 -36.41 7.58
CA ILE A 622 17.60 -34.94 7.75
C ILE A 622 17.16 -34.28 6.43
N LEU A 623 17.70 -34.74 5.29
CA LEU A 623 17.29 -34.23 3.98
C LEU A 623 15.81 -34.51 3.67
N ALA A 624 15.22 -35.60 4.16
CA ALA A 624 13.77 -35.84 4.04
C ALA A 624 12.96 -34.74 4.75
N TRP A 625 13.34 -34.41 5.99
CA TRP A 625 12.70 -33.35 6.76
C TRP A 625 12.93 -31.94 6.21
N VAL A 626 14.04 -31.72 5.49
CA VAL A 626 14.26 -30.48 4.73
C VAL A 626 13.44 -30.46 3.44
N ALA A 627 13.30 -31.60 2.76
CA ALA A 627 12.52 -31.70 1.52
C ALA A 627 11.01 -31.49 1.75
N PHE A 628 10.45 -31.92 2.88
CA PHE A 628 9.03 -31.76 3.22
C PHE A 628 8.53 -30.30 3.13
N PRO A 629 9.04 -29.34 3.94
CA PRO A 629 8.53 -27.97 3.92
C PRO A 629 8.82 -27.29 2.58
N LEU A 630 9.94 -27.60 1.92
CA LEU A 630 10.25 -27.07 0.60
C LEU A 630 9.27 -27.57 -0.48
N ALA A 631 8.86 -28.84 -0.42
CA ALA A 631 7.85 -29.40 -1.31
C ALA A 631 6.47 -28.74 -1.10
N VAL A 632 6.04 -28.56 0.16
CA VAL A 632 4.76 -27.90 0.47
C VAL A 632 4.77 -26.43 0.05
N ILE A 633 5.83 -25.69 0.35
CA ILE A 633 5.98 -24.29 -0.06
C ILE A 633 5.96 -24.18 -1.59
N SER A 634 6.72 -25.03 -2.28
CA SER A 634 6.71 -25.10 -3.74
C SER A 634 5.29 -25.36 -4.29
N GLY A 635 4.55 -26.29 -3.69
CA GLY A 635 3.18 -26.60 -4.09
C GLY A 635 2.19 -25.45 -3.87
N VAL A 636 2.27 -24.75 -2.73
CA VAL A 636 1.46 -23.56 -2.46
C VAL A 636 1.76 -22.44 -3.45
N ILE A 637 3.05 -22.23 -3.78
CA ILE A 637 3.47 -21.26 -4.79
C ILE A 637 2.80 -21.57 -6.14
N TYR A 638 2.80 -22.82 -6.59
CA TYR A 638 2.09 -23.22 -7.83
C TYR A 638 0.58 -22.94 -7.79
N VAL A 639 -0.09 -23.16 -6.65
CA VAL A 639 -1.53 -22.89 -6.52
C VAL A 639 -1.84 -21.39 -6.63
N ILE A 640 -0.98 -20.53 -6.06
CA ILE A 640 -1.17 -19.07 -6.08
C ILE A 640 -0.77 -18.47 -7.43
N LEU A 641 0.19 -19.09 -8.12
CA LEU A 641 0.67 -18.64 -9.43
C LEU A 641 -0.45 -18.60 -10.46
N ARG A 642 -0.56 -17.44 -11.10
CA ARG A 642 -1.46 -17.19 -12.22
C ARG A 642 -0.63 -16.90 -13.46
N LYS A 643 -0.94 -17.57 -14.57
CA LYS A 643 -0.34 -17.26 -15.87
C LYS A 643 -0.72 -15.83 -16.26
N ARG A 644 0.23 -14.91 -16.13
CA ARG A 644 0.16 -13.57 -16.72
C ARG A 644 0.90 -13.63 -18.05
N GLU A 645 0.27 -13.03 -19.05
CA GLU A 645 0.65 -13.00 -20.48
C GLU A 645 0.41 -14.28 -21.28
#